data_AF-A0A1V5YYH3-F1
#
_entry.id   AF-A0A1V5YYH3-F1
#
_cell.length_a   1.000
_cell.length_b   1.000
_cell.length_c   1.000
_cell.angle_alpha   90.00
_cell.angle_beta   90.00
_cell.angle_gamma   90.00
#
_symmetry.space_group_name_H-M   'P 1'
#
loop_
_entity.id
_entity.type
_entity.pdbx_description
1 polymer ?
#
loop_
_entity_poly.entity_id
_entity_poly.type
_entity_poly.pdbx_seq_one_letter_code
_entity_poly.pdbx_strand_id
1 'polypeptide(L)'
;MANANGAGLTVNADNSVIRACTIDGQINGFAACAGGFAAKGLGSIFSNCQAKGEINANYSAGGIIGECSDNTFLACCSTAKVSNSGSFYYAGGLAGRASNSTLKNCYARGAVSGYYAAGLVGLASSANIENCYAAAPLYAESAAGGLISYGGNASVTASYWDMTVSGITGSDGGEGAPTESMTYPYSELCYVGWDFSNVWAADTEGENDGYPLLRDDGTETQAVLDLTKEAHKESFTYTGEVIPYTITLLNIGTAPVQNITVKDGLTGLSEPIAEILPGRQFILETQYTVVEDDLLRGSVENTAEAVGYDPDGNEVTAESTATVQGYIFQQMTLTIEADADTLPGEGAEITYTLAVQNTGSMALTDVSVEDPLTGLIETIDRLDCMVPREFTTRYLVAAQDVAVACVGNTASAKGKDVNGLEVSAQAIHYIFAGTDPGYCGGSGTEADPFLICRTSDWIHLTQTTDDWDKHFALTDDLNFFGALIPSMGKDGSYFSGNLDGRGYSLKNIRLAGGYIALIGSIQDCTIRDLHLENILVDGKYQAAGLAIMATQCTISGCTASGRCTAATYDAAGLVVHCGNSTIINCAVAAEVSGFENAGGIACVFLNGTCRNCFSTGKVNAAQYNAGGLVASAEYADFLECYSTAEVTGDFQAGGLVGSFNNSNMSNCYAQGNVFGGEIGGLIGSTDSWGEYRSTVSNCYAAGQVGSEHESRVRGGIIGIAYSGTDVTASYWDTDRSGIVYSASGEGRINSEMTYPYAGNTFIGWNFDDVWAEDATQRNNGYPWLKRIPPPEAEPDFPPEICLDFNAKPAGFQAGTDEIVPVQDALFRTGAFHLLSGDTITDGLLSAMETDYGLSLHLDNISVGYVFGPAGNLPLCVSIYCKKVKDIVNLSVNGELRVVKDFAELYGTTVGGALIRAFPLKDGRTVLHLAGPVSSFSIGGQALSLEKICSLCNETETAAHPADTDGDNFIDIGEAAAFVQDWQEDSDPMTSAIRAKYIAEKGGAYVFDPALPPPLCWIPESDIDLL
;
A
#
# COMPACT_ATOMS: atom_id res chain seq x y z
N MET A 1 30.84 -21.83 22.54
CA MET A 1 31.59 -21.70 23.81
C MET A 1 30.87 -22.52 24.88
N ALA A 2 31.62 -23.45 25.52
CA ALA A 2 31.40 -24.11 26.82
C ALA A 2 30.02 -24.72 27.18
N ASN A 3 29.84 -26.00 26.83
CA ASN A 3 29.22 -27.02 27.71
C ASN A 3 29.69 -28.43 27.27
N ALA A 4 31.01 -28.60 27.12
CA ALA A 4 31.64 -29.89 26.82
C ALA A 4 31.78 -30.70 28.12
N ASN A 5 30.68 -31.24 28.62
CA ASN A 5 30.69 -32.20 29.71
C ASN A 5 30.25 -33.56 29.15
N GLY A 6 31.21 -34.24 28.50
CA GLY A 6 31.06 -35.59 27.96
C GLY A 6 32.38 -36.35 28.07
N ALA A 7 32.35 -37.64 28.36
CA ALA A 7 33.54 -38.50 28.39
C ALA A 7 33.40 -39.71 27.46
N GLY A 8 34.44 -39.95 26.66
CA GLY A 8 34.56 -41.07 25.73
C GLY A 8 35.87 -40.94 24.94
N LEU A 9 36.11 -41.84 23.98
CA LEU A 9 37.22 -41.65 23.02
C LEU A 9 37.11 -40.28 22.33
N THR A 10 35.88 -39.88 22.03
CA THR A 10 35.50 -38.54 21.58
C THR A 10 34.42 -37.98 22.51
N VAL A 11 34.29 -36.66 22.56
CA VAL A 11 33.18 -36.03 23.31
C VAL A 11 31.89 -36.11 22.48
N ASN A 12 31.96 -35.69 21.22
CA ASN A 12 30.87 -35.79 20.25
C ASN A 12 31.34 -36.56 19.01
N ALA A 13 30.47 -37.42 18.49
CA ALA A 13 30.65 -38.10 17.21
C ALA A 13 29.40 -37.81 16.37
N ASP A 14 29.35 -36.63 15.75
CA ASP A 14 28.26 -36.21 14.86
C ASP A 14 28.65 -36.48 13.40
N ASN A 15 27.73 -37.01 12.60
CA ASN A 15 27.88 -37.38 11.19
C ASN A 15 29.17 -38.17 10.90
N SER A 16 29.51 -39.08 11.82
CA SER A 16 30.77 -39.81 11.84
C SER A 16 30.56 -41.30 11.58
N VAL A 17 31.53 -41.94 10.93
CA VAL A 17 31.55 -43.41 10.74
C VAL A 17 32.68 -44.00 11.59
N ILE A 18 32.31 -44.85 12.55
CA ILE A 18 33.25 -45.55 13.43
C ILE A 18 33.06 -47.06 13.19
N ARG A 19 34.08 -47.72 12.65
CA ARG A 19 34.01 -49.11 12.22
C ARG A 19 35.16 -49.95 12.77
N ALA A 20 34.88 -51.19 13.15
CA ALA A 20 35.88 -52.20 13.53
C ALA A 20 36.84 -51.75 14.65
N CYS A 21 36.32 -51.04 15.63
CA CYS A 21 37.11 -50.51 16.74
C CYS A 21 36.76 -51.20 18.06
N THR A 22 37.77 -51.42 18.89
CA THR A 22 37.60 -51.90 20.27
C THR A 22 38.14 -50.86 21.23
N ILE A 23 37.35 -50.53 22.25
CA ILE A 23 37.80 -49.76 23.39
C ILE A 23 37.80 -50.60 24.66
N ASP A 24 38.89 -50.52 25.42
CA ASP A 24 39.08 -51.24 26.67
C ASP A 24 39.77 -50.32 27.69
N GLY A 25 39.05 -49.91 28.73
CA GLY A 25 39.57 -48.99 29.73
C GLY A 25 38.50 -48.41 30.66
N GLN A 26 38.92 -47.50 31.53
CA GLN A 26 38.02 -46.82 32.46
C GLN A 26 37.71 -45.39 31.97
N ILE A 27 36.43 -45.08 31.80
CA ILE A 27 35.92 -43.77 31.36
C ILE A 27 35.06 -43.17 32.46
N ASN A 28 35.43 -41.97 32.92
CA ASN A 28 34.74 -41.30 34.02
C ASN A 28 34.22 -39.92 33.58
N GLY A 29 32.93 -39.84 33.26
CA GLY A 29 32.19 -38.62 32.94
C GLY A 29 31.54 -37.99 34.18
N PHE A 30 32.34 -37.50 35.11
CA PHE A 30 31.83 -36.81 36.30
C PHE A 30 31.08 -35.52 35.89
N ALA A 31 29.78 -35.44 36.22
CA ALA A 31 28.84 -34.37 35.81
C ALA A 31 28.48 -34.31 34.30
N ALA A 32 28.58 -35.43 33.59
CA ALA A 32 28.51 -35.51 32.14
C ALA A 32 27.80 -36.78 31.62
N CYS A 33 27.48 -36.83 30.31
CA CYS A 33 27.24 -38.10 29.61
C CYS A 33 28.56 -38.87 29.43
N ALA A 34 28.52 -40.20 29.42
CA ALA A 34 29.69 -41.00 29.11
C ALA A 34 29.36 -42.21 28.24
N GLY A 35 30.25 -42.49 27.30
CA GLY A 35 30.24 -43.74 26.55
C GLY A 35 31.64 -44.15 26.12
N GLY A 36 31.81 -45.41 25.71
CA GLY A 36 33.06 -45.94 25.21
C GLY A 36 33.68 -45.05 24.12
N PHE A 37 32.95 -44.91 23.01
CA PHE A 37 33.43 -44.19 21.84
C PHE A 37 33.07 -42.70 21.86
N ALA A 38 31.87 -42.38 22.34
CA ALA A 38 31.41 -41.00 22.38
C ALA A 38 30.49 -40.75 23.59
N ALA A 39 30.51 -39.52 24.11
CA ALA A 39 29.49 -39.10 25.05
C ALA A 39 28.16 -38.75 24.34
N LYS A 40 28.23 -38.12 23.16
CA LYS A 40 27.07 -37.79 22.32
C LYS A 40 27.30 -38.07 20.83
N GLY A 41 26.24 -38.28 20.07
CA GLY A 41 26.33 -38.35 18.60
C GLY A 41 25.00 -38.15 17.87
N LEU A 42 25.06 -37.47 16.73
CA LEU A 42 23.95 -37.22 15.82
C LEU A 42 24.28 -37.74 14.41
N GLY A 43 23.42 -38.54 13.77
CA GLY A 43 23.60 -38.96 12.36
C GLY A 43 24.79 -39.89 12.10
N SER A 44 25.31 -40.57 13.13
CA SER A 44 26.55 -41.37 13.05
C SER A 44 26.31 -42.87 12.89
N ILE A 45 27.26 -43.55 12.25
CA ILE A 45 27.24 -45.00 12.03
C ILE A 45 28.35 -45.67 12.85
N PHE A 46 27.95 -46.58 13.74
CA PHE A 46 28.84 -47.47 14.47
C PHE A 46 28.68 -48.89 13.91
N SER A 47 29.75 -49.48 13.40
CA SER A 47 29.71 -50.85 12.87
C SER A 47 30.85 -51.72 13.42
N ASN A 48 30.55 -52.94 13.86
CA ASN A 48 31.56 -53.87 14.39
C ASN A 48 32.39 -53.27 15.54
N CYS A 49 31.74 -52.52 16.45
CA CYS A 49 32.43 -51.82 17.53
C CYS A 49 32.22 -52.53 18.87
N GLN A 50 33.29 -52.63 19.65
CA GLN A 50 33.29 -53.30 20.95
C GLN A 50 33.73 -52.36 22.08
N ALA A 51 32.99 -52.36 23.19
CA ALA A 51 33.38 -51.67 24.41
C ALA A 51 33.58 -52.64 25.59
N LYS A 52 34.69 -52.45 26.31
CA LYS A 52 35.10 -53.19 27.50
C LYS A 52 35.57 -52.23 28.60
N GLY A 53 35.72 -52.73 29.81
CA GLY A 53 36.20 -51.96 30.95
C GLY A 53 35.08 -51.36 31.80
N GLU A 54 35.23 -50.12 32.26
CA GLU A 54 34.26 -49.45 33.16
C GLU A 54 33.88 -48.06 32.63
N ILE A 55 32.59 -47.75 32.63
CA ILE A 55 32.04 -46.46 32.19
C ILE A 55 31.20 -45.88 33.31
N ASN A 56 31.61 -44.74 33.84
CA ASN A 56 30.94 -44.05 34.95
C ASN A 56 30.44 -42.68 34.47
N ALA A 57 29.16 -42.36 34.68
CA ALA A 57 28.57 -41.07 34.32
C ALA A 57 27.64 -40.52 35.41
N ASN A 58 27.28 -39.24 35.31
CA ASN A 58 26.24 -38.62 36.16
C ASN A 58 25.01 -38.17 35.37
N TYR A 59 25.00 -38.34 34.04
CA TYR A 59 23.87 -37.97 33.18
C TYR A 59 23.39 -39.16 32.35
N SER A 60 23.84 -39.38 31.12
CA SER A 60 23.54 -40.62 30.38
C SER A 60 24.78 -41.50 30.25
N ALA A 61 24.67 -42.79 30.56
CA ALA A 61 25.78 -43.73 30.52
C ALA A 61 25.48 -44.90 29.58
N GLY A 62 26.36 -45.18 28.63
CA GLY A 62 26.24 -46.36 27.77
C GLY A 62 27.57 -47.01 27.41
N GLY A 63 27.55 -48.31 27.12
CA GLY A 63 28.72 -49.08 26.68
C GLY A 63 29.48 -48.45 25.52
N ILE A 64 28.76 -48.18 24.43
CA ILE A 64 29.29 -47.60 23.19
C ILE A 64 29.15 -46.09 23.23
N ILE A 65 27.97 -45.58 23.58
CA ILE A 65 27.64 -44.16 23.54
C ILE A 65 26.76 -43.74 24.72
N GLY A 66 26.96 -42.53 25.21
CA GLY A 66 26.09 -41.94 26.24
C GLY A 66 24.69 -41.64 25.69
N GLU A 67 24.59 -40.65 24.81
CA GLU A 67 23.33 -40.18 24.19
C GLU A 67 23.45 -40.11 22.66
N CYS A 68 22.44 -40.59 21.92
CA CYS A 68 22.41 -40.50 20.47
C CYS A 68 21.06 -40.11 19.87
N SER A 69 21.11 -39.46 18.70
CA SER A 69 19.96 -39.17 17.83
C SER A 69 20.27 -39.55 16.39
N ASP A 70 19.35 -40.21 15.69
CA ASP A 70 19.48 -40.53 14.26
C ASP A 70 20.74 -41.37 13.91
N ASN A 71 21.26 -42.13 14.89
CA ASN A 71 22.44 -42.96 14.72
C ASN A 71 22.09 -44.39 14.30
N THR A 72 23.02 -45.08 13.63
CA THR A 72 22.90 -46.49 13.28
C THR A 72 24.01 -47.30 13.94
N PHE A 73 23.63 -48.34 14.70
CA PHE A 73 24.54 -49.32 15.30
C PHE A 73 24.31 -50.67 14.62
N LEU A 74 25.35 -51.19 13.99
CA LEU A 74 25.35 -52.48 13.33
C LEU A 74 26.41 -53.36 13.99
N ALA A 75 26.02 -54.52 14.49
CA ALA A 75 27.00 -55.50 14.96
C ALA A 75 27.92 -54.97 16.09
N CYS A 76 27.38 -54.09 16.95
CA CYS A 76 28.12 -53.51 18.08
C CYS A 76 27.86 -54.27 19.38
N CYS A 77 28.88 -54.41 20.23
CA CYS A 77 28.74 -55.10 21.51
C CYS A 77 29.44 -54.40 22.68
N SER A 78 28.91 -54.64 23.88
CA SER A 78 29.47 -54.07 25.12
C SER A 78 29.52 -55.11 26.24
N THR A 79 30.72 -55.33 26.77
CA THR A 79 30.93 -56.04 28.04
C THR A 79 31.40 -55.10 29.14
N ALA A 80 31.43 -53.79 28.88
CA ALA A 80 31.80 -52.78 29.85
C ALA A 80 30.78 -52.71 31.00
N LYS A 81 31.27 -52.57 32.23
CA LYS A 81 30.44 -52.24 33.38
C LYS A 81 30.02 -50.77 33.28
N VAL A 82 28.71 -50.51 33.28
CA VAL A 82 28.14 -49.17 33.09
C VAL A 82 27.48 -48.70 34.39
N SER A 83 27.95 -47.59 34.94
CA SER A 83 27.40 -47.02 36.17
C SER A 83 27.00 -45.56 35.97
N ASN A 84 25.80 -45.23 36.43
CA ASN A 84 25.27 -43.88 36.48
C ASN A 84 24.94 -43.48 37.92
N SER A 85 25.62 -42.46 38.43
CA SER A 85 25.37 -41.92 39.79
C SER A 85 24.47 -40.68 39.82
N GLY A 86 23.87 -40.31 38.69
CA GLY A 86 22.92 -39.21 38.59
C GLY A 86 21.50 -39.62 38.93
N SER A 87 20.79 -38.76 39.65
CA SER A 87 19.35 -38.94 39.88
C SER A 87 18.57 -38.58 38.60
N PHE A 88 17.54 -39.36 38.27
CA PHE A 88 16.62 -39.16 37.13
C PHE A 88 17.17 -39.41 35.71
N TYR A 89 18.33 -40.03 35.57
CA TYR A 89 18.91 -40.29 34.25
C TYR A 89 19.19 -41.76 33.97
N TYR A 90 19.60 -42.03 32.72
CA TYR A 90 19.54 -43.35 32.09
C TYR A 90 20.92 -44.00 31.97
N ALA A 91 20.99 -45.28 32.35
CA ALA A 91 22.11 -46.17 32.10
C ALA A 91 21.65 -47.34 31.22
N GLY A 92 22.39 -47.64 30.16
CA GLY A 92 22.14 -48.82 29.32
C GLY A 92 23.44 -49.55 28.99
N GLY A 93 23.37 -50.87 28.83
CA GLY A 93 24.57 -51.68 28.56
C GLY A 93 25.27 -51.31 27.24
N LEU A 94 24.54 -50.88 26.22
CA LEU A 94 25.07 -50.40 24.94
C LEU A 94 24.95 -48.88 24.78
N ALA A 95 23.77 -48.31 25.03
CA ALA A 95 23.50 -46.89 24.91
C ALA A 95 22.70 -46.37 26.12
N GLY A 96 23.05 -45.20 26.64
CA GLY A 96 22.29 -44.58 27.73
C GLY A 96 20.93 -44.08 27.24
N ARG A 97 20.92 -43.28 26.17
CA ARG A 97 19.73 -42.80 25.48
C ARG A 97 19.88 -42.90 23.97
N ALA A 98 18.86 -43.42 23.28
CA ALA A 98 18.79 -43.52 21.82
C ALA A 98 17.47 -42.95 21.29
N SER A 99 17.55 -41.91 20.45
CA SER A 99 16.40 -41.26 19.80
C SER A 99 16.45 -41.47 18.29
N ASN A 100 15.36 -41.86 17.64
CA ASN A 100 15.30 -42.11 16.18
C ASN A 100 16.45 -42.99 15.63
N SER A 101 17.06 -43.81 16.48
CA SER A 101 18.29 -44.52 16.16
C SER A 101 17.98 -45.99 15.87
N THR A 102 18.81 -46.63 15.03
CA THR A 102 18.68 -48.06 14.71
C THR A 102 19.78 -48.85 15.42
N LEU A 103 19.41 -49.89 16.15
CA LEU A 103 20.32 -50.88 16.72
C LEU A 103 20.00 -52.24 16.11
N LYS A 104 20.94 -52.79 15.36
CA LYS A 104 20.77 -54.07 14.69
C LYS A 104 21.94 -54.99 14.98
N ASN A 105 21.61 -56.22 15.36
CA ASN A 105 22.58 -57.26 15.67
C ASN A 105 23.54 -56.89 16.83
N CYS A 106 23.02 -56.21 17.85
CA CYS A 106 23.82 -55.69 18.96
C CYS A 106 23.61 -56.47 20.26
N TYR A 107 24.61 -56.48 21.14
CA TYR A 107 24.43 -57.09 22.46
C TYR A 107 25.19 -56.41 23.60
N ALA A 108 24.67 -56.56 24.81
CA ALA A 108 25.31 -56.04 26.02
C ALA A 108 25.28 -57.05 27.18
N ARG A 109 26.40 -57.15 27.90
CA ARG A 109 26.59 -58.14 28.98
C ARG A 109 27.26 -57.62 30.24
N GLY A 110 27.87 -56.44 30.20
CA GLY A 110 28.47 -55.84 31.39
C GLY A 110 27.40 -55.36 32.37
N ALA A 111 27.70 -55.42 33.67
CA ALA A 111 26.74 -55.01 34.71
C ALA A 111 26.34 -53.53 34.56
N VAL A 112 25.05 -53.22 34.71
CA VAL A 112 24.50 -51.87 34.57
C VAL A 112 23.87 -51.41 35.88
N SER A 113 24.27 -50.23 36.37
CA SER A 113 23.72 -49.63 37.58
C SER A 113 23.33 -48.17 37.36
N GLY A 114 22.15 -47.73 37.83
CA GLY A 114 21.75 -46.32 37.74
C GLY A 114 20.38 -46.00 38.34
N TYR A 115 19.92 -44.77 38.19
CA TYR A 115 18.56 -44.40 38.64
C TYR A 115 17.48 -45.05 37.77
N TYR A 116 17.63 -44.93 36.44
CA TYR A 116 16.96 -45.75 35.44
C TYR A 116 18.01 -46.62 34.73
N ALA A 117 17.90 -47.94 34.83
CA ALA A 117 18.93 -48.85 34.33
C ALA A 117 18.34 -49.95 33.44
N ALA A 118 18.99 -50.22 32.31
CA ALA A 118 18.56 -51.24 31.38
C ALA A 118 19.69 -52.12 30.84
N GLY A 119 19.36 -53.35 30.45
CA GLY A 119 20.32 -54.29 29.89
C GLY A 119 20.97 -53.83 28.59
N LEU A 120 20.20 -53.19 27.68
CA LEU A 120 20.71 -52.73 26.37
C LEU A 120 20.64 -51.21 26.22
N VAL A 121 19.44 -50.63 26.35
CA VAL A 121 19.22 -49.18 26.15
C VAL A 121 18.43 -48.60 27.32
N GLY A 122 18.96 -47.57 27.98
CA GLY A 122 18.26 -46.94 29.10
C GLY A 122 16.93 -46.31 28.66
N LEU A 123 16.98 -45.30 27.79
CA LEU A 123 15.82 -44.66 27.15
C LEU A 123 15.86 -44.86 25.63
N ALA A 124 14.83 -45.47 25.07
CA ALA A 124 14.67 -45.67 23.62
C ALA A 124 13.43 -44.89 23.12
N SER A 125 13.64 -43.79 22.40
CA SER A 125 12.58 -42.94 21.86
C SER A 125 12.52 -43.07 20.34
N SER A 126 11.44 -43.64 19.80
CA SER A 126 11.28 -43.92 18.36
C SER A 126 12.48 -44.69 17.75
N ALA A 127 13.20 -45.45 18.56
CA ALA A 127 14.34 -46.25 18.11
C ALA A 127 13.86 -47.57 17.50
N ASN A 128 14.61 -48.12 16.55
CA ASN A 128 14.39 -49.44 15.98
C ASN A 128 15.45 -50.42 16.50
N ILE A 129 15.03 -51.44 17.26
CA ILE A 129 15.91 -52.42 17.89
C ILE A 129 15.58 -53.81 17.33
N GLU A 130 16.52 -54.38 16.58
CA GLU A 130 16.33 -55.61 15.82
C GLU A 130 17.45 -56.61 16.14
N ASN A 131 17.09 -57.87 16.41
CA ASN A 131 18.05 -58.96 16.68
C ASN A 131 19.08 -58.59 17.75
N CYS A 132 18.64 -58.03 18.87
CA CYS A 132 19.55 -57.62 19.95
C CYS A 132 19.33 -58.46 21.21
N TYR A 133 20.37 -58.62 22.04
CA TYR A 133 20.18 -59.27 23.34
C TYR A 133 20.92 -58.60 24.49
N ALA A 134 20.39 -58.76 25.70
CA ALA A 134 21.02 -58.34 26.94
C ALA A 134 21.16 -59.50 27.93
N ALA A 135 22.36 -59.67 28.48
CA ALA A 135 22.66 -60.65 29.53
C ALA A 135 23.55 -59.99 30.59
N ALA A 136 23.01 -58.94 31.20
CA ALA A 136 23.71 -58.08 32.15
C ALA A 136 23.04 -58.09 33.53
N PRO A 137 23.79 -58.19 34.65
CA PRO A 137 23.26 -57.89 35.97
C PRO A 137 22.80 -56.44 36.07
N LEU A 138 21.62 -56.19 36.65
CA LEU A 138 21.01 -54.86 36.72
C LEU A 138 20.80 -54.39 38.16
N TYR A 139 21.11 -53.12 38.41
CA TYR A 139 20.76 -52.42 39.64
C TYR A 139 20.13 -51.07 39.30
N ALA A 140 18.82 -50.93 39.49
CA ALA A 140 18.13 -49.65 39.34
C ALA A 140 17.64 -49.13 40.68
N GLU A 141 17.79 -47.83 40.92
CA GLU A 141 17.19 -47.18 42.09
C GLU A 141 15.69 -46.93 41.92
N SER A 142 15.23 -46.68 40.68
CA SER A 142 13.83 -46.36 40.40
C SER A 142 13.16 -47.34 39.44
N ALA A 143 13.61 -47.41 38.17
CA ALA A 143 13.05 -48.34 37.19
C ALA A 143 14.16 -49.14 36.51
N ALA A 144 13.95 -50.46 36.47
CA ALA A 144 14.81 -51.40 35.78
C ALA A 144 14.09 -51.96 34.56
N GLY A 145 14.80 -52.06 33.45
CA GLY A 145 14.31 -52.73 32.24
C GLY A 145 15.25 -53.84 31.80
N GLY A 146 14.72 -55.04 31.60
CA GLY A 146 15.52 -56.18 31.14
C GLY A 146 16.32 -55.89 29.86
N LEU A 147 15.67 -55.33 28.85
CA LEU A 147 16.29 -54.86 27.61
C LEU A 147 16.28 -53.31 27.54
N ILE A 148 15.12 -52.71 27.81
CA ILE A 148 14.86 -51.27 27.75
C ILE A 148 14.14 -50.83 29.03
N SER A 149 14.58 -49.72 29.64
CA SER A 149 13.92 -49.20 30.85
C SER A 149 12.77 -48.25 30.54
N TYR A 150 12.84 -47.45 29.47
CA TYR A 150 11.75 -46.57 29.04
C TYR A 150 11.68 -46.54 27.51
N GLY A 151 10.56 -46.99 26.94
CA GLY A 151 10.34 -47.20 25.51
C GLY A 151 9.35 -46.18 24.94
N GLY A 152 9.81 -44.97 24.63
CA GLY A 152 9.01 -43.91 24.01
C GLY A 152 8.70 -44.19 22.54
N ASN A 153 7.81 -45.16 22.26
CA ASN A 153 7.45 -45.64 20.92
C ASN A 153 8.57 -46.37 20.16
N ALA A 154 9.47 -47.04 20.86
CA ALA A 154 10.49 -47.88 20.21
C ALA A 154 9.86 -49.11 19.53
N SER A 155 10.36 -49.48 18.36
CA SER A 155 10.07 -50.75 17.69
C SER A 155 11.11 -51.78 18.14
N VAL A 156 10.68 -52.91 18.68
CA VAL A 156 11.57 -53.97 19.15
C VAL A 156 11.17 -55.30 18.51
N THR A 157 12.08 -55.89 17.73
CA THR A 157 11.84 -57.15 17.01
C THR A 157 12.95 -58.14 17.31
N ALA A 158 12.57 -59.41 17.54
CA ALA A 158 13.50 -60.52 17.78
C ALA A 158 14.61 -60.17 18.78
N SER A 159 14.27 -59.51 19.89
CA SER A 159 15.25 -59.04 20.86
C SER A 159 14.90 -59.43 22.29
N TYR A 160 15.91 -59.85 23.06
CA TYR A 160 15.70 -60.66 24.26
C TYR A 160 16.58 -60.24 25.44
N TRP A 161 16.12 -60.48 26.67
CA TRP A 161 16.97 -60.35 27.85
C TRP A 161 16.90 -61.56 28.78
N ASP A 162 18.03 -61.82 29.45
CA ASP A 162 18.12 -62.90 30.43
C ASP A 162 17.57 -62.45 31.79
N MET A 163 16.38 -62.97 32.15
CA MET A 163 15.70 -62.65 33.41
C MET A 163 16.44 -63.18 34.65
N THR A 164 17.20 -64.28 34.51
CA THR A 164 17.93 -64.88 35.62
C THR A 164 19.21 -64.11 35.90
N VAL A 165 19.93 -63.68 34.85
CA VAL A 165 21.15 -62.87 35.00
C VAL A 165 20.82 -61.45 35.44
N SER A 166 19.80 -60.83 34.86
CA SER A 166 19.39 -59.47 35.23
C SER A 166 18.68 -59.41 36.59
N GLY A 167 17.98 -60.48 36.99
CA GLY A 167 17.10 -60.48 38.15
C GLY A 167 15.77 -59.74 37.92
N ILE A 168 15.46 -59.37 36.67
CA ILE A 168 14.33 -58.53 36.29
C ILE A 168 13.41 -59.26 35.31
N THR A 169 12.10 -59.23 35.58
CA THR A 169 11.06 -59.91 34.78
C THR A 169 10.30 -58.98 33.83
N GLY A 170 10.61 -57.68 33.78
CA GLY A 170 9.91 -56.68 32.97
C GLY A 170 10.87 -55.81 32.16
N SER A 171 10.42 -55.36 30.99
CA SER A 171 11.15 -54.49 30.07
C SER A 171 10.15 -53.72 29.20
N ASP A 172 10.49 -52.50 28.80
CA ASP A 172 9.66 -51.64 27.94
C ASP A 172 9.86 -52.00 26.45
N GLY A 173 9.85 -53.30 26.16
CA GLY A 173 10.14 -53.89 24.86
C GLY A 173 11.05 -55.12 24.94
N GLY A 174 10.96 -55.98 23.91
CA GLY A 174 11.66 -57.27 23.85
C GLY A 174 10.98 -58.37 24.66
N GLU A 175 11.60 -59.55 24.69
CA GLU A 175 11.08 -60.73 25.40
C GLU A 175 12.07 -61.26 26.45
N GLY A 176 11.57 -61.53 27.65
CA GLY A 176 12.37 -62.05 28.76
C GLY A 176 12.44 -63.56 28.74
N ALA A 177 13.63 -64.13 28.93
CA ALA A 177 13.83 -65.57 28.98
C ALA A 177 14.79 -65.98 30.12
N PRO A 178 14.64 -67.19 30.68
CA PRO A 178 15.60 -67.70 31.65
C PRO A 178 16.93 -68.06 30.97
N THR A 179 18.05 -68.01 31.70
CA THR A 179 19.40 -68.34 31.18
C THR A 179 19.44 -69.62 30.37
N GLU A 180 18.85 -70.70 30.88
CA GLU A 180 18.85 -72.00 30.20
C GLU A 180 18.21 -71.98 28.81
N SER A 181 17.33 -71.01 28.52
CA SER A 181 16.70 -70.87 27.21
C SER A 181 17.50 -69.97 26.26
N MET A 182 18.33 -69.07 26.79
CA MET A 182 19.16 -68.13 26.03
C MET A 182 20.60 -68.62 25.80
N THR A 183 21.06 -69.62 26.54
CA THR A 183 22.39 -70.23 26.39
C THR A 183 22.35 -71.52 25.57
N TYR A 184 23.46 -71.89 24.92
CA TYR A 184 23.52 -73.09 24.08
C TYR A 184 23.37 -74.40 24.88
N PRO A 185 22.55 -75.38 24.41
CA PRO A 185 21.72 -75.34 23.21
C PRO A 185 20.48 -74.46 23.42
N TYR A 186 20.28 -73.50 22.51
CA TYR A 186 19.22 -72.50 22.62
C TYR A 186 17.83 -73.13 22.58
N SER A 187 16.92 -72.60 23.39
CA SER A 187 15.50 -72.95 23.30
C SER A 187 14.92 -72.50 21.95
N GLU A 188 13.98 -73.27 21.40
CA GLU A 188 13.26 -72.93 20.17
C GLU A 188 12.42 -71.65 20.26
N LEU A 189 12.34 -71.00 21.44
CA LEU A 189 11.53 -69.79 21.65
C LEU A 189 12.36 -68.49 21.70
N CYS A 190 13.64 -68.53 22.07
CA CYS A 190 14.40 -67.32 22.43
C CYS A 190 15.15 -66.66 21.28
N TYR A 191 15.33 -67.34 20.15
CA TYR A 191 16.02 -66.77 19.00
C TYR A 191 15.27 -67.10 17.70
N VAL A 192 13.94 -67.16 17.79
CA VAL A 192 13.08 -67.33 16.61
C VAL A 192 13.26 -66.12 15.69
N GLY A 193 13.60 -66.37 14.43
CA GLY A 193 13.89 -65.31 13.45
C GLY A 193 15.34 -64.83 13.46
N TRP A 194 16.20 -65.33 14.35
CA TRP A 194 17.63 -65.03 14.31
C TRP A 194 18.32 -65.80 13.19
N ASP A 195 19.14 -65.10 12.43
CA ASP A 195 19.93 -65.70 11.35
C ASP A 195 21.23 -66.31 11.91
N PHE A 196 21.15 -67.55 12.38
CA PHE A 196 22.34 -68.33 12.73
C PHE A 196 23.10 -68.90 11.52
N SER A 197 22.65 -68.64 10.30
CA SER A 197 23.34 -69.08 9.07
C SER A 197 24.33 -68.05 8.58
N ASN A 198 24.01 -66.75 8.72
CA ASN A 198 24.86 -65.67 8.21
C ASN A 198 25.25 -64.62 9.26
N VAL A 199 24.41 -64.33 10.27
CA VAL A 199 24.66 -63.21 11.20
C VAL A 199 25.26 -63.68 12.53
N TRP A 200 24.69 -64.73 13.11
CA TRP A 200 25.05 -65.20 14.45
C TRP A 200 25.72 -66.58 14.41
N ALA A 201 26.73 -66.81 15.23
CA ALA A 201 27.29 -68.10 15.55
C ALA A 201 26.75 -68.60 16.90
N ALA A 202 26.43 -69.89 16.97
CA ALA A 202 26.09 -70.54 18.23
C ALA A 202 27.36 -70.70 19.07
N ASP A 203 27.29 -70.33 20.35
CA ASP A 203 28.42 -70.44 21.27
C ASP A 203 28.55 -71.86 21.82
N THR A 204 29.03 -72.78 20.99
CA THR A 204 29.21 -74.19 21.34
C THR A 204 30.42 -74.45 22.25
N GLU A 205 31.37 -73.51 22.26
CA GLU A 205 32.63 -73.62 23.00
C GLU A 205 32.66 -72.76 24.27
N GLY A 206 31.61 -71.96 24.54
CA GLY A 206 31.47 -71.15 25.74
C GLY A 206 32.28 -69.85 25.73
N GLU A 207 32.64 -69.33 24.56
CA GLU A 207 33.42 -68.10 24.36
C GLU A 207 32.66 -66.83 24.78
N ASN A 208 31.33 -66.91 24.80
CA ASN A 208 30.42 -65.83 25.19
C ASN A 208 29.43 -66.32 26.23
N ASP A 209 29.90 -67.17 27.15
CA ASP A 209 29.14 -67.77 28.26
C ASP A 209 27.83 -68.46 27.81
N GLY A 210 27.87 -69.07 26.64
CA GLY A 210 26.77 -69.80 26.03
C GLY A 210 25.82 -68.93 25.20
N TYR A 211 25.94 -67.60 25.19
CA TYR A 211 25.06 -66.70 24.41
C TYR A 211 25.52 -66.55 22.95
N PRO A 212 24.62 -66.26 21.99
CA PRO A 212 24.97 -66.07 20.58
C PRO A 212 26.14 -65.11 20.37
N LEU A 213 27.10 -65.53 19.56
CA LEU A 213 28.21 -64.72 19.10
C LEU A 213 27.81 -64.07 17.78
N LEU A 214 28.14 -62.80 17.57
CA LEU A 214 28.13 -62.28 16.21
C LEU A 214 29.22 -63.04 15.42
N ARG A 215 28.92 -63.47 14.19
CA ARG A 215 29.98 -64.03 13.33
C ARG A 215 31.05 -62.96 13.09
N ASP A 216 32.30 -63.31 13.39
CA ASP A 216 33.46 -62.50 12.97
C ASP A 216 33.72 -62.80 11.49
N ASP A 217 32.95 -62.20 10.60
CA ASP A 217 33.09 -62.37 9.14
C ASP A 217 34.11 -61.40 8.52
N GLY A 218 35.13 -60.99 9.28
CA GLY A 218 36.13 -59.97 8.96
C GLY A 218 36.98 -60.15 7.69
N THR A 219 36.41 -60.52 6.53
CA THR A 219 37.08 -60.63 5.22
C THR A 219 36.18 -60.41 3.98
N GLU A 220 34.95 -59.91 4.05
CA GLU A 220 34.31 -59.43 2.81
C GLU A 220 34.86 -58.05 2.40
N THR A 221 35.60 -58.04 1.29
CA THR A 221 35.97 -56.85 0.53
C THR A 221 34.71 -56.18 0.00
N GLN A 222 34.14 -55.26 0.78
CA GLN A 222 32.93 -54.55 0.37
C GLN A 222 33.36 -53.23 -0.28
N ALA A 223 33.16 -53.11 -1.59
CA ALA A 223 33.33 -51.87 -2.29
C ALA A 223 32.04 -51.04 -2.15
N VAL A 224 32.14 -49.86 -1.53
CA VAL A 224 30.98 -49.01 -1.25
C VAL A 224 31.36 -47.57 -1.51
N LEU A 225 30.60 -46.92 -2.39
CA LEU A 225 30.72 -45.49 -2.66
C LEU A 225 29.69 -44.73 -1.82
N ASP A 226 30.10 -43.56 -1.35
CA ASP A 226 29.24 -42.54 -0.79
C ASP A 226 29.37 -41.29 -1.67
N LEU A 227 28.24 -40.68 -2.01
CA LEU A 227 28.18 -39.50 -2.85
C LEU A 227 27.38 -38.44 -2.11
N THR A 228 27.98 -37.26 -1.91
CA THR A 228 27.28 -36.11 -1.37
C THR A 228 27.24 -35.00 -2.41
N LYS A 229 26.10 -34.32 -2.50
CA LYS A 229 25.89 -33.18 -3.38
C LYS A 229 25.35 -32.02 -2.58
N GLU A 230 26.07 -30.91 -2.61
CA GLU A 230 25.73 -29.68 -1.90
C GLU A 230 25.44 -28.59 -2.92
N ALA A 231 24.31 -27.91 -2.76
CA ALA A 231 24.05 -26.65 -3.44
C ALA A 231 24.56 -25.50 -2.56
N HIS A 232 25.33 -24.59 -3.13
CA HIS A 232 25.85 -23.41 -2.42
C HIS A 232 24.84 -22.26 -2.37
N LYS A 233 23.56 -22.59 -2.53
CA LYS A 233 22.40 -21.71 -2.41
C LYS A 233 21.23 -22.49 -1.84
N GLU A 234 20.54 -21.89 -0.88
CA GLU A 234 19.29 -22.42 -0.32
C GLU A 234 18.09 -22.08 -1.23
N SER A 235 18.17 -20.95 -1.95
CA SER A 235 17.11 -20.49 -2.84
C SER A 235 17.62 -19.75 -4.08
N PHE A 236 16.73 -19.59 -5.05
CA PHE A 236 16.86 -18.70 -6.20
C PHE A 236 15.58 -17.88 -6.38
N THR A 237 15.71 -16.76 -7.07
CA THR A 237 14.70 -15.69 -7.09
C THR A 237 14.47 -15.09 -8.46
N TYR A 238 15.36 -15.28 -9.45
CA TYR A 238 15.17 -14.73 -10.79
C TYR A 238 15.79 -15.62 -11.89
N THR A 239 15.27 -15.49 -13.11
CA THR A 239 15.82 -16.16 -14.30
C THR A 239 17.24 -15.68 -14.61
N GLY A 240 18.14 -16.60 -14.95
CA GLY A 240 19.56 -16.30 -15.20
C GLY A 240 20.44 -16.36 -13.96
N GLU A 241 19.86 -16.57 -12.77
CA GLU A 241 20.61 -16.78 -11.54
C GLU A 241 21.42 -18.09 -11.59
N VAL A 242 22.67 -18.06 -11.09
CA VAL A 242 23.55 -19.25 -11.07
C VAL A 242 23.51 -19.93 -9.71
N ILE A 243 23.31 -21.25 -9.72
CA ILE A 243 23.38 -22.17 -8.57
C ILE A 243 24.67 -22.98 -8.67
N PRO A 244 25.67 -22.73 -7.79
CA PRO A 244 26.88 -23.55 -7.72
C PRO A 244 26.61 -24.86 -6.97
N TYR A 245 27.19 -25.96 -7.43
CA TYR A 245 27.15 -27.26 -6.77
C TYR A 245 28.55 -27.83 -6.51
N THR A 246 28.72 -28.47 -5.36
CA THR A 246 29.87 -29.34 -5.07
C THR A 246 29.40 -30.78 -4.93
N ILE A 247 30.08 -31.70 -5.62
CA ILE A 247 29.84 -33.14 -5.55
C ILE A 247 31.09 -33.78 -4.93
N THR A 248 30.93 -34.47 -3.80
CA THR A 248 32.01 -35.22 -3.14
C THR A 248 31.75 -36.71 -3.25
N LEU A 249 32.65 -37.42 -3.94
CA LEU A 249 32.65 -38.87 -4.03
C LEU A 249 33.66 -39.43 -3.03
N LEU A 250 33.23 -40.33 -2.13
CA LEU A 250 34.04 -40.99 -1.12
C LEU A 250 33.93 -42.51 -1.24
N ASN A 251 35.04 -43.23 -1.11
CA ASN A 251 35.00 -44.68 -0.93
C ASN A 251 34.95 -45.02 0.57
N ILE A 252 33.78 -45.42 1.05
CA ILE A 252 33.54 -45.86 2.44
C ILE A 252 33.69 -47.37 2.63
N GLY A 253 33.96 -48.10 1.54
CA GLY A 253 34.21 -49.53 1.53
C GLY A 253 35.62 -49.92 2.00
N THR A 254 35.87 -51.24 2.04
CA THR A 254 37.17 -51.85 2.39
C THR A 254 37.99 -52.25 1.16
N ALA A 255 37.42 -52.13 -0.05
CA ALA A 255 38.05 -52.46 -1.33
C ALA A 255 38.13 -51.24 -2.27
N PRO A 256 39.11 -51.18 -3.18
CA PRO A 256 39.16 -50.13 -4.20
C PRO A 256 37.99 -50.26 -5.17
N VAL A 257 37.45 -49.13 -5.62
CA VAL A 257 36.47 -49.08 -6.71
C VAL A 257 37.18 -48.54 -7.94
N GLN A 258 36.96 -49.13 -9.11
CA GLN A 258 37.63 -48.79 -10.36
C GLN A 258 36.63 -48.39 -11.45
N ASN A 259 37.12 -47.72 -12.49
CA ASN A 259 36.35 -47.29 -13.67
C ASN A 259 35.07 -46.53 -13.30
N ILE A 260 35.17 -45.61 -12.33
CA ILE A 260 34.02 -44.83 -11.88
C ILE A 260 33.70 -43.75 -12.92
N THR A 261 32.42 -43.52 -13.17
CA THR A 261 31.94 -42.33 -13.89
C THR A 261 30.95 -41.60 -12.99
N VAL A 262 31.24 -40.33 -12.70
CA VAL A 262 30.30 -39.43 -11.99
C VAL A 262 29.57 -38.59 -13.01
N LYS A 263 28.24 -38.66 -13.03
CA LYS A 263 27.36 -37.91 -13.94
C LYS A 263 26.38 -37.04 -13.18
N ASP A 264 26.09 -35.86 -13.74
CA ASP A 264 25.03 -34.97 -13.30
C ASP A 264 24.23 -34.56 -14.54
N GLY A 265 22.98 -35.02 -14.60
CA GLY A 265 22.14 -34.83 -15.79
C GLY A 265 21.72 -33.38 -16.02
N LEU A 266 21.55 -32.59 -14.95
CA LEU A 266 21.05 -31.22 -15.03
C LEU A 266 22.15 -30.25 -15.51
N THR A 267 23.38 -30.43 -15.04
CA THR A 267 24.51 -29.56 -15.37
C THR A 267 25.35 -30.09 -16.53
N GLY A 268 25.16 -31.36 -16.91
CA GLY A 268 25.91 -32.03 -17.96
C GLY A 268 27.30 -32.52 -17.55
N LEU A 269 27.64 -32.51 -16.25
CA LEU A 269 28.90 -33.07 -15.74
C LEU A 269 28.97 -34.58 -16.06
N SER A 270 30.13 -35.03 -16.54
CA SER A 270 30.42 -36.45 -16.76
C SER A 270 31.93 -36.70 -16.61
N GLU A 271 32.37 -36.95 -15.38
CA GLU A 271 33.80 -37.08 -15.04
C GLU A 271 34.19 -38.55 -14.81
N PRO A 272 35.19 -39.08 -15.56
CA PRO A 272 35.74 -40.42 -15.31
C PRO A 272 36.82 -40.40 -14.21
N ILE A 273 36.70 -41.32 -13.25
CA ILE A 273 37.68 -41.54 -12.17
C ILE A 273 38.19 -42.97 -12.27
N ALA A 274 39.49 -43.14 -12.51
CA ALA A 274 40.07 -44.46 -12.79
C ALA A 274 39.99 -45.42 -11.59
N GLU A 275 40.28 -44.94 -10.38
CA GLU A 275 40.26 -45.73 -9.15
C GLU A 275 40.09 -44.80 -7.93
N ILE A 276 39.37 -45.26 -6.92
CA ILE A 276 39.31 -44.64 -5.60
C ILE A 276 39.61 -45.68 -4.53
N LEU A 277 40.69 -45.48 -3.78
CA LEU A 277 41.09 -46.36 -2.69
C LEU A 277 40.19 -46.14 -1.45
N PRO A 278 40.05 -47.14 -0.57
CA PRO A 278 39.35 -46.99 0.70
C PRO A 278 39.75 -45.71 1.47
N GLY A 279 38.76 -44.93 1.90
CA GLY A 279 38.95 -43.68 2.64
C GLY A 279 39.46 -42.49 1.83
N ARG A 280 39.54 -42.58 0.49
CA ARG A 280 39.87 -41.45 -0.40
C ARG A 280 38.62 -40.81 -0.96
N GLN A 281 38.71 -39.52 -1.29
CA GLN A 281 37.63 -38.75 -1.89
C GLN A 281 38.08 -37.94 -3.11
N PHE A 282 37.12 -37.63 -3.99
CA PHE A 282 37.22 -36.64 -5.06
C PHE A 282 36.16 -35.56 -4.87
N ILE A 283 36.51 -34.32 -5.21
CA ILE A 283 35.61 -33.16 -5.15
C ILE A 283 35.48 -32.63 -6.57
N LEU A 284 34.24 -32.50 -7.04
CA LEU A 284 33.89 -31.98 -8.37
C LEU A 284 32.99 -30.75 -8.19
N GLU A 285 33.19 -29.75 -9.03
CA GLU A 285 32.38 -28.52 -9.03
C GLU A 285 31.65 -28.40 -10.37
N THR A 286 30.39 -27.98 -10.31
CA THR A 286 29.55 -27.71 -11.48
C THR A 286 28.52 -26.64 -11.13
N GLN A 287 27.81 -26.10 -12.11
CA GLN A 287 26.83 -25.05 -11.89
C GLN A 287 25.62 -25.19 -12.82
N TYR A 288 24.49 -24.65 -12.39
CA TYR A 288 23.25 -24.58 -13.16
C TYR A 288 22.77 -23.12 -13.25
N THR A 289 22.24 -22.72 -14.40
CA THR A 289 21.63 -21.39 -14.59
C THR A 289 20.12 -21.54 -14.63
N VAL A 290 19.43 -20.87 -13.71
CA VAL A 290 17.97 -20.93 -13.53
C VAL A 290 17.26 -20.45 -14.79
N VAL A 291 16.27 -21.21 -15.26
CA VAL A 291 15.37 -20.82 -16.37
C VAL A 291 13.97 -20.49 -15.87
N GLU A 292 13.12 -19.91 -16.73
CA GLU A 292 11.74 -19.54 -16.36
C GLU A 292 10.92 -20.74 -15.83
N ASP A 293 11.06 -21.92 -16.45
CA ASP A 293 10.36 -23.14 -16.03
C ASP A 293 10.72 -23.56 -14.59
N ASP A 294 11.93 -23.27 -14.12
CA ASP A 294 12.36 -23.61 -12.75
C ASP A 294 11.63 -22.76 -11.70
N LEU A 295 11.46 -21.47 -11.98
CA LEU A 295 10.69 -20.57 -11.11
C LEU A 295 9.23 -20.98 -11.07
N LEU A 296 8.63 -21.30 -12.23
CA LEU A 296 7.25 -21.79 -12.31
C LEU A 296 7.06 -23.12 -11.58
N ARG A 297 8.09 -23.97 -11.55
CA ARG A 297 8.11 -25.23 -10.78
C ARG A 297 8.34 -25.01 -9.28
N GLY A 298 8.86 -23.85 -8.89
CA GLY A 298 9.13 -23.46 -7.50
C GLY A 298 10.34 -24.16 -6.86
N SER A 299 11.08 -24.96 -7.61
CA SER A 299 12.30 -25.62 -7.13
C SER A 299 13.16 -26.13 -8.27
N VAL A 300 14.46 -26.31 -8.01
CA VAL A 300 15.42 -27.03 -8.86
C VAL A 300 15.87 -28.26 -8.08
N GLU A 301 15.70 -29.45 -8.66
CA GLU A 301 16.21 -30.70 -8.11
C GLU A 301 17.34 -31.16 -9.02
N ASN A 302 18.49 -31.43 -8.44
CA ASN A 302 19.66 -31.86 -9.18
C ASN A 302 20.23 -33.14 -8.56
N THR A 303 20.27 -34.22 -9.35
CA THR A 303 20.79 -35.53 -8.93
C THR A 303 22.12 -35.81 -9.63
N ALA A 304 23.12 -36.18 -8.84
CA ALA A 304 24.37 -36.74 -9.32
C ALA A 304 24.40 -38.25 -9.04
N GLU A 305 24.97 -39.02 -9.97
CA GLU A 305 25.11 -40.47 -9.90
C GLU A 305 26.57 -40.85 -10.16
N ALA A 306 27.10 -41.79 -9.37
CA ALA A 306 28.41 -42.40 -9.56
C ALA A 306 28.25 -43.89 -9.79
N VAL A 307 28.82 -44.40 -10.88
CA VAL A 307 28.82 -45.84 -11.22
C VAL A 307 30.25 -46.31 -11.41
N GLY A 308 30.69 -47.33 -10.68
CA GLY A 308 32.01 -47.95 -10.82
C GLY A 308 31.95 -49.46 -10.58
N TYR A 309 33.10 -50.12 -10.48
CA TYR A 309 33.20 -51.57 -10.32
C TYR A 309 34.18 -51.95 -9.20
N ASP A 310 33.84 -52.98 -8.44
CA ASP A 310 34.72 -53.60 -7.46
C ASP A 310 35.81 -54.48 -8.14
N PRO A 311 36.79 -55.02 -7.38
CA PRO A 311 37.84 -55.87 -7.96
C PRO A 311 37.35 -57.19 -8.55
N ASP A 312 36.16 -57.65 -8.17
CA ASP A 312 35.52 -58.87 -8.68
C ASP A 312 34.64 -58.59 -9.92
N GLY A 313 34.51 -57.31 -10.31
CA GLY A 313 33.77 -56.84 -11.46
C GLY A 313 32.28 -56.57 -11.19
N ASN A 314 31.84 -56.56 -9.93
CA ASN A 314 30.47 -56.18 -9.57
C ASN A 314 30.32 -54.66 -9.59
N GLU A 315 29.14 -54.19 -9.99
CA GLU A 315 28.85 -52.76 -10.07
C GLU A 315 28.62 -52.15 -8.68
N VAL A 316 29.17 -50.96 -8.45
CA VAL A 316 29.00 -50.16 -7.25
C VAL A 316 28.44 -48.81 -7.65
N THR A 317 27.27 -48.47 -7.13
CA THR A 317 26.58 -47.21 -7.43
C THR A 317 26.37 -46.37 -6.18
N ALA A 318 26.36 -45.05 -6.35
CA ALA A 318 25.96 -44.09 -5.35
C ALA A 318 25.27 -42.91 -6.03
N GLU A 319 24.23 -42.36 -5.43
CA GLU A 319 23.52 -41.19 -5.94
C GLU A 319 23.28 -40.16 -4.82
N SER A 320 23.16 -38.90 -5.20
CA SER A 320 22.91 -37.81 -4.27
C SER A 320 22.12 -36.70 -4.95
N THR A 321 21.08 -36.21 -4.28
CA THR A 321 20.20 -35.15 -4.80
C THR A 321 20.29 -33.91 -3.93
N ALA A 322 20.42 -32.75 -4.56
CA ALA A 322 20.31 -31.45 -3.92
C ALA A 322 19.11 -30.70 -4.50
N THR A 323 18.29 -30.13 -3.61
CA THR A 323 17.09 -29.37 -3.97
C THR A 323 17.23 -27.93 -3.52
N VAL A 324 17.00 -26.98 -4.42
CA VAL A 324 17.05 -25.53 -4.16
C VAL A 324 15.65 -24.96 -4.41
N GLN A 325 15.14 -24.13 -3.49
CA GLN A 325 13.78 -23.58 -3.60
C GLN A 325 13.76 -22.31 -4.47
N GLY A 326 12.69 -22.16 -5.26
CA GLY A 326 12.46 -20.98 -6.10
C GLY A 326 11.36 -20.10 -5.54
N TYR A 327 11.56 -18.79 -5.49
CA TYR A 327 10.54 -17.83 -5.06
C TYR A 327 10.23 -16.85 -6.19
N ILE A 328 8.94 -16.67 -6.48
CA ILE A 328 8.44 -15.70 -7.46
C ILE A 328 7.96 -14.45 -6.74
N PHE A 329 8.44 -13.28 -7.17
CA PHE A 329 7.89 -11.98 -6.84
C PHE A 329 8.01 -11.04 -8.04
N GLN A 330 7.30 -9.92 -7.98
CA GLN A 330 7.22 -8.94 -9.06
C GLN A 330 7.63 -7.60 -8.53
N GLN A 331 8.56 -6.96 -9.22
CA GLN A 331 9.03 -5.65 -8.84
C GLN A 331 9.69 -4.95 -10.02
N MET A 332 9.47 -3.65 -10.11
CA MET A 332 10.13 -2.77 -11.05
C MET A 332 10.69 -1.59 -10.27
N THR A 333 11.83 -1.09 -10.70
CA THR A 333 12.42 0.14 -10.20
C THR A 333 12.63 1.12 -11.35
N LEU A 334 12.54 2.40 -11.04
CA LEU A 334 12.83 3.50 -11.94
C LEU A 334 13.70 4.48 -11.16
N THR A 335 14.74 5.02 -11.79
CA THR A 335 15.55 6.11 -11.24
C THR A 335 15.65 7.24 -12.25
N ILE A 336 15.87 8.46 -11.76
CA ILE A 336 16.13 9.65 -12.55
C ILE A 336 17.43 10.26 -12.02
N GLU A 337 18.38 10.50 -12.92
CA GLU A 337 19.59 11.25 -12.66
C GLU A 337 19.61 12.49 -13.57
N ALA A 338 20.14 13.61 -13.07
CA ALA A 338 20.33 14.83 -13.84
C ALA A 338 21.82 15.14 -13.99
N ASP A 339 22.19 15.79 -15.09
CA ASP A 339 23.56 16.27 -15.32
C ASP A 339 23.88 17.59 -14.57
N ALA A 340 22.88 18.19 -13.92
CA ALA A 340 22.99 19.43 -13.15
C ALA A 340 22.74 19.19 -11.65
N ASP A 341 23.74 19.51 -10.82
CA ASP A 341 23.63 19.45 -9.35
C ASP A 341 22.87 20.65 -8.76
N THR A 342 22.79 21.75 -9.50
CA THR A 342 22.13 23.01 -9.08
C THR A 342 21.30 23.57 -10.22
N LEU A 343 20.15 24.16 -9.90
CA LEU A 343 19.20 24.68 -10.88
C LEU A 343 19.88 25.79 -11.70
N PRO A 344 20.07 25.60 -13.02
CA PRO A 344 20.61 26.64 -13.87
C PRO A 344 19.54 27.71 -14.18
N GLY A 345 19.95 28.83 -14.76
CA GLY A 345 19.04 29.94 -15.06
C GLY A 345 17.98 29.61 -16.13
N GLU A 346 16.95 30.45 -16.23
CA GLU A 346 15.89 30.33 -17.24
C GLU A 346 16.45 30.11 -18.65
N GLY A 347 15.89 29.14 -19.37
CA GLY A 347 16.28 28.77 -20.73
C GLY A 347 17.54 27.90 -20.83
N ALA A 348 18.21 27.57 -19.72
CA ALA A 348 19.27 26.57 -19.71
C ALA A 348 18.70 25.16 -19.86
N GLU A 349 19.49 24.25 -20.43
CA GLU A 349 19.11 22.85 -20.66
C GLU A 349 19.62 21.97 -19.50
N ILE A 350 18.77 21.07 -19.02
CA ILE A 350 19.11 19.98 -18.09
C ILE A 350 18.89 18.66 -18.84
N THR A 351 19.86 17.75 -18.77
CA THR A 351 19.74 16.40 -19.31
C THR A 351 19.36 15.44 -18.19
N TYR A 352 18.24 14.73 -18.35
CA TYR A 352 17.82 13.65 -17.46
C TYR A 352 18.15 12.29 -18.07
N THR A 353 18.68 11.39 -17.24
CA THR A 353 18.86 9.96 -17.53
C THR A 353 17.88 9.16 -16.68
N LEU A 354 16.97 8.44 -17.34
CA LEU A 354 15.99 7.56 -16.70
C LEU A 354 16.46 6.12 -16.83
N ALA A 355 16.58 5.38 -15.72
CA ALA A 355 16.92 3.96 -15.74
C ALA A 355 15.78 3.12 -15.17
N VAL A 356 15.16 2.29 -16.01
CA VAL A 356 14.14 1.31 -15.60
C VAL A 356 14.75 -0.07 -15.48
N GLN A 357 14.50 -0.77 -14.38
CA GLN A 357 14.99 -2.12 -14.15
C GLN A 357 13.88 -3.00 -13.57
N ASN A 358 13.67 -4.17 -14.20
CA ASN A 358 12.88 -5.24 -13.62
C ASN A 358 13.71 -5.93 -12.53
N THR A 359 13.34 -5.74 -11.27
CA THR A 359 13.99 -6.38 -10.13
C THR A 359 13.19 -7.59 -9.62
N GLY A 360 12.14 -7.98 -10.34
CA GLY A 360 11.33 -9.17 -10.07
C GLY A 360 11.93 -10.44 -10.66
N SER A 361 11.20 -11.55 -10.48
CA SER A 361 11.67 -12.90 -10.80
C SER A 361 11.62 -13.25 -12.27
N MET A 362 10.67 -12.69 -13.04
CA MET A 362 10.41 -13.02 -14.44
C MET A 362 10.34 -11.75 -15.30
N ALA A 363 10.58 -11.90 -16.60
CA ALA A 363 10.56 -10.79 -17.56
C ALA A 363 9.19 -10.09 -17.57
N LEU A 364 9.23 -8.77 -17.71
CA LEU A 364 8.03 -7.95 -17.90
C LEU A 364 7.85 -7.63 -19.39
N THR A 365 6.62 -7.53 -19.85
CA THR A 365 6.27 -7.17 -21.24
C THR A 365 5.46 -5.88 -21.30
N ASP A 366 5.30 -5.32 -22.51
CA ASP A 366 4.54 -4.08 -22.75
C ASP A 366 4.95 -2.92 -21.81
N VAL A 367 6.25 -2.76 -21.54
CA VAL A 367 6.72 -1.75 -20.58
C VAL A 367 6.70 -0.37 -21.25
N SER A 368 5.91 0.58 -20.74
CA SER A 368 5.93 2.00 -21.10
C SER A 368 6.69 2.79 -20.06
N VAL A 369 7.59 3.69 -20.47
CA VAL A 369 8.29 4.66 -19.61
C VAL A 369 7.90 6.06 -20.07
N GLU A 370 7.37 6.86 -19.15
CA GLU A 370 6.81 8.18 -19.43
C GLU A 370 7.41 9.24 -18.49
N ASP A 371 7.88 10.34 -19.06
CA ASP A 371 8.35 11.54 -18.35
C ASP A 371 7.54 12.75 -18.86
N PRO A 372 6.50 13.17 -18.12
CA PRO A 372 5.66 14.30 -18.52
C PRO A 372 6.38 15.64 -18.55
N LEU A 373 7.44 15.84 -17.76
CA LEU A 373 8.18 17.11 -17.71
C LEU A 373 8.89 17.37 -19.05
N THR A 374 9.45 16.32 -19.64
CA THR A 374 10.19 16.40 -20.91
C THR A 374 9.39 15.92 -22.12
N GLY A 375 8.25 15.26 -21.88
CA GLY A 375 7.41 14.64 -22.91
C GLY A 375 7.94 13.30 -23.45
N LEU A 376 8.88 12.66 -22.76
CA LEU A 376 9.40 11.35 -23.15
C LEU A 376 8.30 10.28 -23.01
N ILE A 377 8.10 9.48 -24.05
CA ILE A 377 7.29 8.26 -24.03
C ILE A 377 8.06 7.19 -24.78
N GLU A 378 8.49 6.14 -24.07
CA GLU A 378 9.29 5.04 -24.60
C GLU A 378 8.63 3.69 -24.28
N THR A 379 8.75 2.73 -25.19
CA THR A 379 8.17 1.39 -25.02
C THR A 379 9.22 0.30 -25.16
N ILE A 380 9.17 -0.69 -24.27
CA ILE A 380 10.05 -1.86 -24.24
C ILE A 380 9.19 -3.12 -24.31
N ASP A 381 9.29 -3.86 -25.42
CA ASP A 381 8.51 -5.09 -25.65
C ASP A 381 8.75 -6.16 -24.56
N ARG A 382 10.02 -6.29 -24.13
CA ARG A 382 10.44 -7.23 -23.07
C ARG A 382 11.57 -6.63 -22.24
N LEU A 383 11.37 -6.55 -20.94
CA LEU A 383 12.34 -6.12 -19.94
C LEU A 383 12.78 -7.33 -19.10
N ASP A 384 13.95 -7.87 -19.45
CA ASP A 384 14.55 -9.02 -18.76
C ASP A 384 14.93 -8.67 -17.31
N CYS A 385 14.93 -9.68 -16.44
CA CYS A 385 15.23 -9.52 -15.02
C CYS A 385 16.66 -9.01 -14.81
N MET A 386 16.83 -8.11 -13.83
CA MET A 386 18.12 -7.58 -13.39
C MET A 386 18.94 -6.86 -14.48
N VAL A 387 18.35 -6.55 -15.65
CA VAL A 387 19.00 -5.78 -16.71
C VAL A 387 18.34 -4.40 -16.83
N PRO A 388 19.01 -3.31 -16.45
CA PRO A 388 18.45 -1.97 -16.59
C PRO A 388 18.41 -1.52 -18.06
N ARG A 389 17.44 -0.67 -18.39
CA ARG A 389 17.34 0.07 -19.65
C ARG A 389 17.37 1.56 -19.35
N GLU A 390 18.21 2.29 -20.08
CA GLU A 390 18.41 3.72 -19.89
C GLU A 390 17.88 4.54 -21.07
N PHE A 391 17.26 5.67 -20.75
CA PHE A 391 16.78 6.67 -21.71
C PHE A 391 17.30 8.04 -21.30
N THR A 392 17.57 8.90 -22.28
CA THR A 392 17.98 10.29 -22.02
C THR A 392 16.99 11.26 -22.63
N THR A 393 16.65 12.30 -21.89
CA THR A 393 15.71 13.34 -22.30
C THR A 393 16.17 14.70 -21.77
N ARG A 394 15.61 15.79 -22.30
CA ARG A 394 16.08 17.15 -22.03
C ARG A 394 14.95 18.05 -21.61
N TYR A 395 15.25 18.97 -20.70
CA TYR A 395 14.32 19.97 -20.22
C TYR A 395 14.95 21.37 -20.29
N LEU A 396 14.17 22.36 -20.75
CA LEU A 396 14.56 23.76 -20.70
C LEU A 396 13.97 24.40 -19.45
N VAL A 397 14.83 24.92 -18.57
CA VAL A 397 14.42 25.56 -17.32
C VAL A 397 13.42 26.68 -17.59
N ALA A 398 12.23 26.57 -17.03
CA ALA A 398 11.16 27.55 -17.18
C ALA A 398 11.32 28.70 -16.17
N ALA A 399 10.69 29.84 -16.48
CA ALA A 399 10.62 30.97 -15.54
C ALA A 399 10.03 30.57 -14.17
N GLN A 400 9.11 29.60 -14.15
CA GLN A 400 8.51 29.06 -12.94
C GLN A 400 9.53 28.33 -12.05
N ASP A 401 10.42 27.53 -12.64
CA ASP A 401 11.45 26.79 -11.88
C ASP A 401 12.39 27.76 -11.16
N VAL A 402 12.75 28.85 -11.85
CA VAL A 402 13.56 29.94 -11.27
C VAL A 402 12.80 30.66 -10.15
N ALA A 403 11.50 30.88 -10.31
CA ALA A 403 10.67 31.52 -9.29
C ALA A 403 10.49 30.66 -8.04
N VAL A 404 10.35 29.34 -8.20
CA VAL A 404 10.25 28.35 -7.10
C VAL A 404 11.64 27.99 -6.54
N ALA A 405 12.72 28.39 -7.23
CA ALA A 405 14.10 28.02 -6.94
C ALA A 405 14.33 26.49 -6.90
N CYS A 406 13.51 25.74 -7.64
CA CYS A 406 13.55 24.28 -7.73
C CYS A 406 12.88 23.81 -9.03
N VAL A 407 13.40 22.75 -9.64
CA VAL A 407 12.71 21.95 -10.67
C VAL A 407 12.57 20.52 -10.19
N GLY A 408 11.37 19.97 -10.25
CA GLY A 408 11.08 18.57 -9.94
C GLY A 408 10.73 17.80 -11.21
N ASN A 409 11.44 16.72 -11.49
CA ASN A 409 11.11 15.77 -12.55
C ASN A 409 10.46 14.52 -11.96
N THR A 410 9.28 14.14 -12.44
CA THR A 410 8.60 12.90 -12.08
C THR A 410 8.44 12.04 -13.33
N ALA A 411 8.90 10.80 -13.28
CA ALA A 411 8.72 9.83 -14.35
C ALA A 411 8.05 8.56 -13.82
N SER A 412 7.38 7.83 -14.69
CA SER A 412 6.70 6.57 -14.36
C SER A 412 7.01 5.49 -15.38
N ALA A 413 6.97 4.24 -14.93
CA ALA A 413 7.07 3.07 -15.78
C ALA A 413 5.96 2.08 -15.42
N LYS A 414 5.38 1.44 -16.43
CA LYS A 414 4.33 0.42 -16.28
C LYS A 414 4.57 -0.70 -17.25
N GLY A 415 4.43 -1.96 -16.82
CA GLY A 415 4.49 -3.13 -17.69
C GLY A 415 3.62 -4.25 -17.16
N LYS A 416 3.63 -5.40 -17.83
CA LYS A 416 2.84 -6.57 -17.45
C LYS A 416 3.71 -7.74 -17.04
N ASP A 417 3.28 -8.47 -16.01
CA ASP A 417 3.85 -9.76 -15.64
C ASP A 417 3.39 -10.89 -16.59
N VAL A 418 3.84 -12.11 -16.33
CA VAL A 418 3.45 -13.32 -17.10
C VAL A 418 1.95 -13.65 -17.04
N ASN A 419 1.22 -13.12 -16.05
CA ASN A 419 -0.23 -13.29 -15.88
C ASN A 419 -1.04 -12.12 -16.46
N GLY A 420 -0.37 -11.10 -17.02
CA GLY A 420 -1.00 -9.88 -17.53
C GLY A 420 -1.36 -8.84 -16.46
N LEU A 421 -0.90 -9.00 -15.22
CA LEU A 421 -1.03 -8.03 -14.13
C LEU A 421 -0.05 -6.87 -14.31
N GLU A 422 -0.49 -5.66 -14.02
CA GLU A 422 0.34 -4.45 -14.12
C GLU A 422 1.37 -4.38 -12.98
N VAL A 423 2.63 -4.16 -13.35
CA VAL A 423 3.73 -3.82 -12.45
C VAL A 423 4.16 -2.40 -12.78
N SER A 424 4.24 -1.52 -11.79
CA SER A 424 4.57 -0.11 -11.99
C SER A 424 5.71 0.35 -11.08
N ALA A 425 6.42 1.37 -11.54
CA ALA A 425 7.42 2.10 -10.80
C ALA A 425 7.27 3.60 -11.07
N GLN A 426 7.67 4.42 -10.11
CA GLN A 426 7.71 5.87 -10.25
C GLN A 426 8.98 6.40 -9.61
N ALA A 427 9.56 7.43 -10.20
CA ALA A 427 10.73 8.11 -9.69
C ALA A 427 10.48 9.62 -9.71
N ILE A 428 11.06 10.32 -8.74
CA ILE A 428 11.03 11.78 -8.67
C ILE A 428 12.43 12.27 -8.35
N HIS A 429 12.89 13.32 -9.02
CA HIS A 429 14.18 13.95 -8.81
C HIS A 429 14.04 15.48 -8.76
N TYR A 430 14.65 16.13 -7.78
CA TYR A 430 14.59 17.58 -7.60
C TYR A 430 15.98 18.22 -7.75
N ILE A 431 16.03 19.38 -8.38
CA ILE A 431 17.25 20.19 -8.50
C ILE A 431 16.94 21.59 -7.95
N PHE A 432 17.73 22.05 -6.98
CA PHE A 432 17.52 23.30 -6.26
C PHE A 432 18.47 24.41 -6.70
N ALA A 433 18.07 25.68 -6.53
CA ALA A 433 18.98 26.81 -6.73
C ALA A 433 19.94 26.97 -5.54
N GLY A 434 21.26 26.96 -5.81
CA GLY A 434 22.32 27.17 -4.81
C GLY A 434 23.03 25.89 -4.34
N THR A 435 24.13 26.04 -3.60
CA THR A 435 25.00 24.93 -3.16
C THR A 435 24.70 24.40 -1.76
N ASP A 436 23.70 24.97 -1.07
CA ASP A 436 23.27 24.50 0.26
C ASP A 436 21.74 24.43 0.28
N PRO A 437 21.14 23.23 0.29
CA PRO A 437 19.69 23.06 0.31
C PRO A 437 19.09 23.36 1.70
N GLY A 438 19.89 23.76 2.68
CA GLY A 438 19.45 24.01 4.05
C GLY A 438 18.48 25.18 4.22
N TYR A 439 17.83 25.18 5.39
CA TYR A 439 16.88 26.20 5.84
C TYR A 439 17.51 27.61 5.93
N CYS A 440 16.68 28.66 5.98
CA CYS A 440 17.15 30.05 6.06
C CYS A 440 17.85 30.42 7.37
N GLY A 441 17.86 29.51 8.35
CA GLY A 441 18.51 29.65 9.64
C GLY A 441 17.90 28.72 10.68
N GLY A 442 18.37 28.84 11.91
CA GLY A 442 17.93 28.02 13.05
C GLY A 442 18.69 26.70 13.19
N SER A 443 18.49 26.05 14.33
CA SER A 443 19.12 24.78 14.70
C SER A 443 18.12 23.63 14.89
N GLY A 444 16.84 23.88 14.61
CA GLY A 444 15.77 22.89 14.74
C GLY A 444 15.34 22.63 16.19
N THR A 445 15.82 23.43 17.14
CA THR A 445 15.43 23.34 18.55
C THR A 445 14.22 24.22 18.84
N GLU A 446 13.48 23.97 19.92
CA GLU A 446 12.32 24.79 20.30
C GLU A 446 12.65 26.28 20.44
N ALA A 447 13.82 26.60 21.01
CA ALA A 447 14.26 27.99 21.21
C ALA A 447 14.80 28.65 19.93
N ASP A 448 15.16 27.85 18.93
CA ASP A 448 15.80 28.27 17.69
C ASP A 448 15.37 27.34 16.54
N PRO A 449 14.09 27.45 16.11
CA PRO A 449 13.50 26.56 15.11
C PRO A 449 14.13 26.81 13.74
N PHE A 450 14.15 25.79 12.88
CA PHE A 450 14.53 25.95 11.48
C PHE A 450 13.57 26.92 10.77
N LEU A 451 14.14 27.88 10.05
CA LEU A 451 13.38 28.94 9.38
C LEU A 451 13.08 28.57 7.93
N ILE A 452 11.80 28.51 7.58
CA ILE A 452 11.32 28.29 6.22
C ILE A 452 11.00 29.67 5.63
N CYS A 453 11.77 30.11 4.64
CA CYS A 453 11.60 31.42 4.01
C CYS A 453 11.48 31.36 2.47
N ARG A 454 11.67 30.18 1.88
CA ARG A 454 11.59 29.91 0.45
C ARG A 454 10.80 28.63 0.20
N THR A 455 10.18 28.52 -0.97
CA THR A 455 9.55 27.28 -1.46
C THR A 455 10.55 26.12 -1.50
N SER A 456 11.81 26.37 -1.84
CA SER A 456 12.89 25.38 -1.82
C SER A 456 13.14 24.80 -0.43
N ASP A 457 12.98 25.58 0.65
CA ASP A 457 13.16 25.09 2.02
C ASP A 457 12.06 24.11 2.42
N TRP A 458 10.83 24.39 1.99
CA TRP A 458 9.70 23.49 2.20
C TRP A 458 9.92 22.17 1.45
N ILE A 459 10.33 22.24 0.17
CA ILE A 459 10.62 21.04 -0.61
C ILE A 459 11.80 20.28 0.01
N HIS A 460 12.83 20.96 0.49
CA HIS A 460 13.93 20.33 1.23
C HIS A 460 13.43 19.57 2.47
N LEU A 461 12.57 20.19 3.28
CA LEU A 461 11.94 19.55 4.44
C LEU A 461 11.23 18.25 4.07
N THR A 462 10.55 18.19 2.92
CA THR A 462 9.89 16.94 2.49
C THR A 462 10.85 15.78 2.20
N GLN A 463 12.15 16.06 2.04
CA GLN A 463 13.18 15.08 1.71
C GLN A 463 14.11 14.75 2.89
N THR A 464 14.11 15.56 3.96
CA THR A 464 14.98 15.39 5.13
C THR A 464 14.26 14.74 6.31
N THR A 465 14.05 13.43 6.21
CA THR A 465 13.37 12.65 7.25
C THR A 465 13.99 12.76 8.64
N ASP A 466 15.31 12.99 8.72
CA ASP A 466 16.05 13.16 9.98
C ASP A 466 15.69 14.46 10.73
N ASP A 467 15.03 15.41 10.06
CA ASP A 467 14.58 16.66 10.66
C ASP A 467 13.12 16.62 11.11
N TRP A 468 12.35 15.57 10.80
CA TRP A 468 10.89 15.56 11.02
C TRP A 468 10.44 15.49 12.48
N ASP A 469 11.38 15.34 13.42
CA ASP A 469 11.19 15.45 14.87
C ASP A 469 11.61 16.85 15.42
N LYS A 470 12.02 17.79 14.55
CA LYS A 470 12.55 19.11 14.91
C LYS A 470 11.49 20.21 14.88
N HIS A 471 11.87 21.42 15.27
CA HIS A 471 10.99 22.59 15.29
C HIS A 471 11.23 23.49 14.08
N PHE A 472 10.15 23.96 13.46
CA PHE A 472 10.14 24.76 12.24
C PHE A 472 9.27 25.99 12.41
N ALA A 473 9.65 27.09 11.75
CA ALA A 473 8.85 28.29 11.67
C ALA A 473 8.88 28.92 10.28
N LEU A 474 7.72 29.30 9.75
CA LEU A 474 7.64 30.13 8.56
C LEU A 474 8.07 31.56 8.89
N THR A 475 8.63 32.23 7.89
CA THR A 475 9.06 33.63 7.99
C THR A 475 8.53 34.52 6.88
N ASP A 476 7.92 33.93 5.84
CA ASP A 476 7.28 34.62 4.73
C ASP A 476 6.19 33.72 4.12
N ASP A 477 5.31 34.31 3.31
CA ASP A 477 4.37 33.57 2.47
C ASP A 477 5.12 32.82 1.36
N LEU A 478 4.80 31.55 1.14
CA LEU A 478 5.45 30.72 0.12
C LEU A 478 4.47 30.40 -1.00
N ASN A 479 4.74 30.87 -2.21
CA ASN A 479 3.89 30.64 -3.38
C ASN A 479 4.53 29.62 -4.33
N PHE A 480 3.84 28.50 -4.56
CA PHE A 480 4.30 27.40 -5.41
C PHE A 480 3.80 27.51 -6.86
N PHE A 481 3.03 28.55 -7.20
CA PHE A 481 2.58 28.86 -8.58
C PHE A 481 1.86 27.68 -9.27
N GLY A 482 1.14 26.86 -8.51
CA GLY A 482 0.46 25.67 -9.01
C GLY A 482 1.39 24.48 -9.27
N ALA A 483 2.63 24.51 -8.78
CA ALA A 483 3.57 23.40 -8.91
C ALA A 483 3.05 22.16 -8.16
N LEU A 484 3.28 21.00 -8.75
CA LEU A 484 3.13 19.71 -8.08
C LEU A 484 4.31 19.54 -7.12
N ILE A 485 4.03 19.42 -5.82
CA ILE A 485 5.06 19.28 -4.79
C ILE A 485 4.98 17.90 -4.10
N PRO A 486 6.08 17.41 -3.51
CA PRO A 486 6.06 16.19 -2.74
C PRO A 486 5.30 16.36 -1.42
N SER A 487 4.69 15.28 -0.95
CA SER A 487 4.13 15.19 0.40
C SER A 487 5.21 14.81 1.41
N MET A 488 5.19 15.42 2.60
CA MET A 488 5.99 14.99 3.75
C MET A 488 5.34 13.76 4.42
N GLY A 489 6.09 12.86 5.08
CA GLY A 489 5.49 11.77 5.88
C GLY A 489 4.81 10.64 5.08
N LYS A 490 5.51 10.05 4.10
CA LYS A 490 5.02 8.94 3.25
C LYS A 490 5.53 7.56 3.73
N ASP A 491 4.87 6.47 3.34
CA ASP A 491 5.38 5.08 3.48
C ASP A 491 5.64 4.62 4.93
N GLY A 492 4.75 5.01 5.86
CA GLY A 492 4.79 4.57 7.27
C GLY A 492 5.66 5.44 8.19
N SER A 493 6.26 6.50 7.65
CA SER A 493 6.94 7.54 8.42
C SER A 493 5.99 8.68 8.80
N TYR A 494 6.23 9.34 9.93
CA TYR A 494 5.39 10.42 10.44
C TYR A 494 6.23 11.62 10.86
N PHE A 495 5.63 12.81 10.77
CA PHE A 495 6.19 14.03 11.32
C PHE A 495 5.80 14.17 12.80
N SER A 496 6.80 14.31 13.67
CA SER A 496 6.63 14.47 15.13
C SER A 496 7.22 15.76 15.70
N GLY A 497 7.72 16.61 14.81
CA GLY A 497 8.26 17.92 15.11
C GLY A 497 7.19 18.96 15.45
N ASN A 498 7.55 20.24 15.48
CA ASN A 498 6.58 21.33 15.64
C ASN A 498 6.68 22.28 14.46
N LEU A 499 5.53 22.73 13.94
CA LEU A 499 5.47 23.66 12.82
C LEU A 499 4.67 24.91 13.21
N ASP A 500 5.37 26.04 13.26
CA ASP A 500 4.79 27.36 13.52
C ASP A 500 4.68 28.15 12.22
N GLY A 501 3.47 28.25 11.66
CA GLY A 501 3.19 29.06 10.48
C GLY A 501 3.30 30.56 10.73
N ARG A 502 3.21 31.04 11.98
CA ARG A 502 3.24 32.47 12.37
C ARG A 502 2.22 33.36 11.64
N GLY A 503 1.17 32.77 11.09
CA GLY A 503 0.17 33.45 10.26
C GLY A 503 0.58 33.64 8.80
N TYR A 504 1.66 33.00 8.35
CA TYR A 504 2.05 32.96 6.94
C TYR A 504 1.40 31.80 6.20
N SER A 505 1.32 31.98 4.88
CA SER A 505 0.57 31.10 4.00
C SER A 505 1.45 30.30 3.04
N LEU A 506 1.08 29.05 2.81
CA LEU A 506 1.52 28.25 1.68
C LEU A 506 0.46 28.34 0.57
N LYS A 507 0.84 28.84 -0.61
CA LYS A 507 -0.10 29.25 -1.66
C LYS A 507 0.08 28.46 -2.95
N ASN A 508 -1.03 28.19 -3.63
CA ASN A 508 -1.09 27.64 -4.99
C ASN A 508 -0.29 26.34 -5.11
N ILE A 509 -0.66 25.35 -4.33
CA ILE A 509 -0.01 24.04 -4.27
C ILE A 509 -0.85 23.03 -5.03
N ARG A 510 -0.20 22.15 -5.80
CA ARG A 510 -0.82 20.92 -6.30
C ARG A 510 -0.21 19.70 -5.61
N LEU A 511 -1.07 18.77 -5.21
CA LEU A 511 -0.71 17.51 -4.60
C LEU A 511 -1.49 16.40 -5.32
N ALA A 512 -0.79 15.36 -5.77
CA ALA A 512 -1.42 14.21 -6.43
C ALA A 512 -0.74 12.92 -5.99
N GLY A 513 -1.53 11.87 -5.70
CA GLY A 513 -0.98 10.59 -5.25
C GLY A 513 -2.02 9.61 -4.72
N GLY A 514 -1.55 8.55 -4.06
CA GLY A 514 -2.41 7.54 -3.43
C GLY A 514 -3.10 8.08 -2.17
N TYR A 515 -2.34 8.12 -1.08
CA TYR A 515 -2.69 8.78 0.18
C TYR A 515 -1.94 10.11 0.20
N ILE A 516 -2.64 11.24 -0.01
CA ILE A 516 -1.97 12.49 -0.31
C ILE A 516 -2.51 13.67 0.51
N ALA A 517 -1.59 14.35 1.17
CA ALA A 517 -1.82 15.61 1.87
C ALA A 517 -0.51 16.40 1.89
N LEU A 518 -0.52 17.63 2.41
CA LEU A 518 0.73 18.38 2.61
C LEU A 518 1.73 17.59 3.49
N ILE A 519 1.21 16.94 4.52
CA ILE A 519 1.94 16.06 5.44
C ILE A 519 1.15 14.76 5.62
N GLY A 520 1.56 13.65 5.02
CA GLY A 520 0.91 12.35 5.08
C GLY A 520 0.46 11.96 6.49
N SER A 521 1.39 11.73 7.42
CA SER A 521 1.05 11.42 8.82
C SER A 521 1.76 12.34 9.81
N ILE A 522 1.02 12.80 10.82
CA ILE A 522 1.52 13.60 11.93
C ILE A 522 1.21 12.91 13.27
N GLN A 523 2.18 12.89 14.18
CA GLN A 523 2.04 12.22 15.47
C GLN A 523 2.77 12.99 16.57
N ASP A 524 2.16 13.14 17.75
CA ASP A 524 2.80 13.76 18.91
C ASP A 524 3.34 15.19 18.64
N CYS A 525 2.69 15.92 17.72
CA CYS A 525 3.17 17.20 17.20
C CYS A 525 2.24 18.39 17.51
N THR A 526 2.77 19.60 17.33
CA THR A 526 1.96 20.83 17.24
C THR A 526 2.14 21.50 15.90
N ILE A 527 1.04 21.75 15.20
CA ILE A 527 0.99 22.60 14.00
C ILE A 527 0.11 23.79 14.32
N ARG A 528 0.66 25.01 14.18
CA ARG A 528 -0.11 26.20 14.49
C ARG A 528 0.08 27.35 13.53
N ASP A 529 -0.97 28.18 13.43
CA ASP A 529 -0.97 29.45 12.71
C ASP A 529 -0.48 29.30 11.25
N LEU A 530 -0.80 28.16 10.60
CA LEU A 530 -0.41 27.86 9.23
C LEU A 530 -1.63 28.00 8.30
N HIS A 531 -1.47 28.76 7.22
CA HIS A 531 -2.55 29.00 6.27
C HIS A 531 -2.26 28.32 4.93
N LEU A 532 -3.21 27.52 4.44
CA LEU A 532 -3.14 26.85 3.14
C LEU A 532 -4.10 27.57 2.18
N GLU A 533 -3.55 28.25 1.19
CA GLU A 533 -4.33 29.07 0.26
C GLU A 533 -4.30 28.47 -1.15
N ASN A 534 -5.47 28.18 -1.70
CA ASN A 534 -5.62 27.58 -3.02
C ASN A 534 -4.79 26.28 -3.19
N ILE A 535 -4.99 25.34 -2.29
CA ILE A 535 -4.44 23.99 -2.38
C ILE A 535 -5.37 23.11 -3.23
N LEU A 536 -4.81 22.43 -4.22
CA LEU A 536 -5.49 21.44 -5.05
C LEU A 536 -4.93 20.06 -4.75
N VAL A 537 -5.75 19.19 -4.19
CA VAL A 537 -5.35 17.86 -3.73
C VAL A 537 -6.17 16.80 -4.45
N ASP A 538 -5.52 16.05 -5.34
CA ASP A 538 -6.13 14.98 -6.14
C ASP A 538 -5.59 13.61 -5.66
N GLY A 539 -6.32 12.99 -4.72
CA GLY A 539 -6.01 11.69 -4.14
C GLY A 539 -6.71 10.52 -4.85
N LYS A 540 -5.99 9.43 -5.10
CA LYS A 540 -6.58 8.18 -5.58
C LYS A 540 -7.35 7.48 -4.45
N TYR A 541 -6.75 7.40 -3.26
CA TYR A 541 -7.31 6.70 -2.09
C TYR A 541 -7.86 7.70 -1.07
N GLN A 542 -7.00 8.55 -0.51
CA GLN A 542 -7.40 9.56 0.47
C GLN A 542 -6.74 10.90 0.17
N ALA A 543 -7.43 11.99 0.48
CA ALA A 543 -6.97 13.35 0.22
C ALA A 543 -7.23 14.27 1.42
N ALA A 544 -6.22 15.04 1.84
CA ALA A 544 -6.41 16.12 2.81
C ALA A 544 -5.59 17.36 2.48
N GLY A 545 -6.04 18.52 2.94
CA GLY A 545 -5.26 19.75 2.82
C GLY A 545 -3.98 19.71 3.64
N LEU A 546 -4.08 19.33 4.93
CA LEU A 546 -2.94 19.31 5.85
C LEU A 546 -2.39 17.90 6.07
N ALA A 547 -3.21 16.95 6.54
CA ALA A 547 -2.72 15.61 6.85
C ALA A 547 -3.70 14.47 6.59
N ILE A 548 -3.20 13.30 6.21
CA ILE A 548 -4.05 12.10 6.14
C ILE A 548 -4.36 11.60 7.55
N MET A 549 -3.35 11.51 8.42
CA MET A 549 -3.54 11.00 9.79
C MET A 549 -2.90 11.92 10.83
N ALA A 550 -3.64 12.24 11.88
CA ALA A 550 -3.19 13.00 13.04
C ALA A 550 -3.47 12.24 14.33
N THR A 551 -2.42 11.87 15.08
CA THR A 551 -2.55 11.15 16.35
C THR A 551 -1.82 11.87 17.48
N GLN A 552 -2.49 12.14 18.60
CA GLN A 552 -1.89 12.83 19.75
C GLN A 552 -1.34 14.23 19.41
N CYS A 553 -1.97 14.92 18.44
CA CYS A 553 -1.51 16.20 17.93
C CYS A 553 -2.36 17.38 18.43
N THR A 554 -1.78 18.58 18.39
CA THR A 554 -2.53 19.85 18.50
C THR A 554 -2.42 20.62 17.19
N ILE A 555 -3.55 20.86 16.53
CA ILE A 555 -3.64 21.68 15.32
C ILE A 555 -4.41 22.96 15.68
N SER A 556 -3.76 24.12 15.63
CA SER A 556 -4.36 25.35 16.15
C SER A 556 -4.20 26.57 15.27
N GLY A 557 -5.26 27.33 14.99
CA GLY A 557 -5.16 28.55 14.20
C GLY A 557 -4.86 28.33 12.72
N CYS A 558 -5.00 27.09 12.23
CA CYS A 558 -4.71 26.74 10.86
C CYS A 558 -5.91 26.98 9.94
N THR A 559 -5.66 27.39 8.70
CA THR A 559 -6.71 27.57 7.69
C THR A 559 -6.40 26.79 6.42
N ALA A 560 -7.44 26.40 5.68
CA ALA A 560 -7.30 25.76 4.38
C ALA A 560 -8.35 26.22 3.39
N SER A 561 -7.96 26.43 2.13
CA SER A 561 -8.86 26.77 1.02
C SER A 561 -8.42 26.14 -0.29
N GLY A 562 -9.36 25.87 -1.19
CA GLY A 562 -9.12 25.21 -2.47
C GLY A 562 -10.00 23.99 -2.67
N ARG A 563 -9.44 22.89 -3.17
CA ARG A 563 -10.17 21.66 -3.48
C ARG A 563 -9.42 20.41 -3.01
N CYS A 564 -10.12 19.51 -2.34
CA CYS A 564 -9.64 18.19 -1.96
C CYS A 564 -10.56 17.11 -2.54
N THR A 565 -10.03 16.23 -3.38
CA THR A 565 -10.80 15.15 -4.01
C THR A 565 -10.13 13.80 -3.78
N ALA A 566 -10.90 12.79 -3.35
CA ALA A 566 -10.46 11.40 -3.21
C ALA A 566 -11.33 10.46 -4.05
N ALA A 567 -10.72 9.70 -4.95
CA ALA A 567 -11.45 8.86 -5.91
C ALA A 567 -12.01 7.55 -5.32
N THR A 568 -11.43 7.02 -4.23
CA THR A 568 -11.77 5.68 -3.70
C THR A 568 -12.24 5.68 -2.25
N TYR A 569 -11.68 6.51 -1.38
CA TYR A 569 -12.06 6.54 0.04
C TYR A 569 -12.39 7.97 0.48
N ASP A 570 -11.59 8.54 1.38
CA ASP A 570 -11.99 9.68 2.19
C ASP A 570 -11.31 10.98 1.74
N ALA A 571 -12.04 12.09 1.77
CA ALA A 571 -11.49 13.41 1.54
C ALA A 571 -11.85 14.38 2.66
N ALA A 572 -10.86 15.12 3.17
CA ALA A 572 -11.08 16.17 4.17
C ALA A 572 -10.42 17.49 3.77
N GLY A 573 -10.99 18.61 4.20
CA GLY A 573 -10.36 19.90 3.95
C GLY A 573 -9.08 20.13 4.76
N LEU A 574 -8.96 19.53 5.96
CA LEU A 574 -7.77 19.65 6.80
C LEU A 574 -7.14 18.29 7.13
N VAL A 575 -7.84 17.38 7.83
CA VAL A 575 -7.28 16.10 8.28
C VAL A 575 -8.23 14.94 8.01
N VAL A 576 -7.82 13.89 7.30
CA VAL A 576 -8.74 12.75 7.05
C VAL A 576 -9.06 12.01 8.35
N HIS A 577 -8.04 11.48 9.05
CA HIS A 577 -8.18 10.69 10.27
C HIS A 577 -7.56 11.42 11.47
N CYS A 578 -8.36 11.80 12.44
CA CYS A 578 -7.93 12.56 13.61
C CYS A 578 -8.24 11.78 14.90
N GLY A 579 -7.21 11.22 15.54
CA GLY A 579 -7.34 10.40 16.75
C GLY A 579 -6.60 11.01 17.94
N ASN A 580 -7.21 11.01 19.13
CA ASN A 580 -6.59 11.52 20.37
C ASN A 580 -6.00 12.93 20.23
N SER A 581 -6.56 13.77 19.36
CA SER A 581 -5.97 15.04 18.94
C SER A 581 -6.93 16.20 19.18
N THR A 582 -6.37 17.41 19.25
CA THR A 582 -7.14 18.66 19.41
C THR A 582 -7.03 19.51 18.16
N ILE A 583 -8.17 19.88 17.57
CA ILE A 583 -8.26 20.88 16.50
C ILE A 583 -8.95 22.12 17.09
N ILE A 584 -8.29 23.28 17.03
CA ILE A 584 -8.76 24.48 17.71
C ILE A 584 -8.55 25.76 16.89
N ASN A 585 -9.56 26.62 16.82
CA ASN A 585 -9.48 27.90 16.10
C ASN A 585 -9.12 27.70 14.61
N CYS A 586 -9.55 26.61 13.99
CA CYS A 586 -9.23 26.30 12.60
C CYS A 586 -10.41 26.58 11.67
N ALA A 587 -10.12 26.95 10.42
CA ALA A 587 -11.15 27.28 9.43
C ALA A 587 -10.87 26.64 8.08
N VAL A 588 -11.90 26.12 7.42
CA VAL A 588 -11.78 25.58 6.06
C VAL A 588 -12.79 26.23 5.11
N ALA A 589 -12.32 26.73 3.97
CA ALA A 589 -13.13 27.26 2.88
C ALA A 589 -12.78 26.52 1.58
N ALA A 590 -13.30 25.30 1.43
CA ALA A 590 -12.87 24.40 0.35
C ALA A 590 -14.02 23.57 -0.21
N GLU A 591 -13.83 23.09 -1.44
CA GLU A 591 -14.61 22.00 -2.00
C GLU A 591 -13.96 20.67 -1.63
N VAL A 592 -14.70 19.80 -0.95
CA VAL A 592 -14.22 18.50 -0.47
C VAL A 592 -15.10 17.42 -1.06
N SER A 593 -14.52 16.51 -1.83
CA SER A 593 -15.24 15.39 -2.47
C SER A 593 -14.56 14.07 -2.17
N GLY A 594 -15.20 13.23 -1.37
CA GLY A 594 -14.76 11.87 -1.06
C GLY A 594 -15.69 10.84 -1.68
N PHE A 595 -15.17 9.66 -2.01
CA PHE A 595 -16.01 8.54 -2.46
C PHE A 595 -16.77 7.92 -1.28
N GLU A 596 -16.07 7.58 -0.20
CA GLU A 596 -16.68 7.00 1.00
C GLU A 596 -17.15 8.09 1.97
N ASN A 597 -16.22 8.84 2.55
CA ASN A 597 -16.54 9.89 3.52
C ASN A 597 -15.96 11.25 3.12
N ALA A 598 -16.69 12.32 3.44
CA ALA A 598 -16.23 13.68 3.21
C ALA A 598 -16.53 14.61 4.40
N GLY A 599 -15.51 15.35 4.83
CA GLY A 599 -15.64 16.29 5.94
C GLY A 599 -14.93 17.61 5.68
N GLY A 600 -15.59 18.73 5.99
CA GLY A 600 -14.98 20.06 5.80
C GLY A 600 -13.67 20.22 6.57
N ILE A 601 -13.60 19.76 7.82
CA ILE A 601 -12.35 19.72 8.60
C ILE A 601 -11.78 18.30 8.63
N ALA A 602 -12.59 17.31 9.00
CA ALA A 602 -12.11 15.93 9.13
C ALA A 602 -13.11 14.86 8.71
N CYS A 603 -12.63 13.71 8.23
CA CYS A 603 -13.52 12.59 7.96
C CYS A 603 -13.83 11.83 9.24
N VAL A 604 -12.79 11.32 9.91
CA VAL A 604 -12.94 10.49 11.11
C VAL A 604 -12.33 11.23 12.30
N PHE A 605 -13.09 11.38 13.38
CA PHE A 605 -12.67 12.12 14.57
C PHE A 605 -12.89 11.28 15.84
N LEU A 606 -11.82 10.78 16.43
CA LEU A 606 -11.85 9.79 17.51
C LEU A 606 -11.18 10.31 18.79
N ASN A 607 -11.90 10.27 19.91
CA ASN A 607 -11.36 10.61 21.24
C ASN A 607 -10.62 11.97 21.28
N GLY A 608 -11.15 12.97 20.58
CA GLY A 608 -10.51 14.27 20.38
C GLY A 608 -11.43 15.43 20.73
N THR A 609 -10.89 16.65 20.63
CA THR A 609 -11.67 17.88 20.82
C THR A 609 -11.56 18.77 19.57
N CYS A 610 -12.70 19.16 19.02
CA CYS A 610 -12.80 20.17 17.98
C CYS A 610 -13.47 21.42 18.57
N ARG A 611 -12.73 22.55 18.63
CA ARG A 611 -13.21 23.75 19.32
C ARG A 611 -12.96 25.04 18.56
N ASN A 612 -13.94 25.93 18.49
CA ASN A 612 -13.83 27.20 17.77
C ASN A 612 -13.46 27.00 16.29
N CYS A 613 -14.02 25.96 15.66
CA CYS A 613 -13.67 25.62 14.29
C CYS A 613 -14.87 25.78 13.36
N PHE A 614 -14.62 26.13 12.10
CA PHE A 614 -15.68 26.21 11.12
C PHE A 614 -15.29 25.78 9.71
N SER A 615 -16.30 25.50 8.91
CA SER A 615 -16.16 25.18 7.49
C SER A 615 -17.20 25.89 6.61
N THR A 616 -16.80 26.16 5.38
CA THR A 616 -17.64 26.65 4.28
C THR A 616 -17.21 26.02 2.96
N GLY A 617 -17.96 26.25 1.88
CA GLY A 617 -17.78 25.61 0.58
C GLY A 617 -18.73 24.44 0.38
N LYS A 618 -18.23 23.36 -0.24
CA LYS A 618 -19.02 22.16 -0.57
C LYS A 618 -18.37 20.91 0.01
N VAL A 619 -19.17 20.00 0.54
CA VAL A 619 -18.72 18.71 1.07
C VAL A 619 -19.58 17.60 0.47
N ASN A 620 -18.99 16.74 -0.35
CA ASN A 620 -19.70 15.69 -1.06
C ASN A 620 -19.10 14.30 -0.74
N ALA A 621 -19.93 13.36 -0.29
CA ALA A 621 -19.57 11.96 -0.11
C ALA A 621 -20.45 11.07 -1.00
N ALA A 622 -19.83 10.34 -1.92
CA ALA A 622 -20.57 9.56 -2.93
C ALA A 622 -21.24 8.29 -2.40
N GLN A 623 -20.81 7.76 -1.24
CA GLN A 623 -21.27 6.44 -0.75
C GLN A 623 -21.68 6.41 0.72
N TYR A 624 -20.91 7.01 1.64
CA TYR A 624 -21.18 6.89 3.07
C TYR A 624 -21.53 8.24 3.71
N ASN A 625 -20.62 8.79 4.52
CA ASN A 625 -20.95 9.87 5.44
C ASN A 625 -20.41 11.20 4.93
N ALA A 626 -21.26 12.21 4.91
CA ALA A 626 -20.89 13.59 4.68
C ALA A 626 -21.21 14.43 5.92
N GLY A 627 -20.25 15.26 6.34
CA GLY A 627 -20.46 16.21 7.42
C GLY A 627 -19.84 17.55 7.09
N GLY A 628 -20.61 18.62 7.23
CA GLY A 628 -20.11 19.97 6.92
C GLY A 628 -18.81 20.28 7.65
N LEU A 629 -18.67 19.84 8.91
CA LEU A 629 -17.42 19.91 9.68
C LEU A 629 -16.71 18.54 9.76
N VAL A 630 -17.42 17.49 10.18
CA VAL A 630 -16.84 16.15 10.38
C VAL A 630 -17.75 15.04 9.85
N ALA A 631 -17.22 14.12 9.04
CA ALA A 631 -18.04 13.05 8.48
C ALA A 631 -18.52 12.02 9.53
N SER A 632 -17.63 11.57 10.41
CA SER A 632 -17.87 10.57 11.44
C SER A 632 -17.10 10.88 12.71
N ALA A 633 -17.79 10.89 13.85
CA ALA A 633 -17.23 11.21 15.15
C ALA A 633 -17.53 10.13 16.20
N GLU A 634 -16.53 9.76 16.98
CA GLU A 634 -16.66 8.79 18.07
C GLU A 634 -15.89 9.26 19.32
N TYR A 635 -16.55 9.26 20.49
CA TYR A 635 -15.97 9.75 21.75
C TYR A 635 -15.37 11.16 21.64
N ALA A 636 -15.97 12.01 20.81
CA ALA A 636 -15.44 13.32 20.46
C ALA A 636 -16.20 14.46 21.14
N ASP A 637 -15.50 15.56 21.41
CA ASP A 637 -16.09 16.79 21.95
C ASP A 637 -16.06 17.92 20.91
N PHE A 638 -17.23 18.47 20.60
CA PHE A 638 -17.41 19.64 19.74
C PHE A 638 -17.91 20.83 20.57
N LEU A 639 -17.15 21.92 20.55
CA LEU A 639 -17.48 23.13 21.33
C LEU A 639 -17.32 24.39 20.48
N GLU A 640 -18.36 25.20 20.39
CA GLU A 640 -18.32 26.49 19.67
C GLU A 640 -17.86 26.30 18.21
N CYS A 641 -18.45 25.33 17.49
CA CYS A 641 -18.12 25.05 16.09
C CYS A 641 -19.31 25.31 15.16
N TYR A 642 -19.07 25.65 13.90
CA TYR A 642 -20.16 25.80 12.93
C TYR A 642 -19.80 25.39 11.51
N SER A 643 -20.82 25.15 10.69
CA SER A 643 -20.65 24.93 9.25
C SER A 643 -21.67 25.72 8.46
N THR A 644 -21.20 26.33 7.38
CA THR A 644 -22.05 26.93 6.34
C THR A 644 -21.96 26.18 5.01
N ALA A 645 -21.17 25.09 4.97
CA ALA A 645 -20.93 24.32 3.77
C ALA A 645 -22.20 23.61 3.30
N GLU A 646 -22.40 23.57 1.98
CA GLU A 646 -23.38 22.68 1.36
C GLU A 646 -22.87 21.23 1.48
N VAL A 647 -23.72 20.33 1.97
CA VAL A 647 -23.35 18.95 2.30
C VAL A 647 -24.22 17.98 1.51
N THR A 648 -23.58 17.06 0.77
CA THR A 648 -24.25 15.97 0.07
C THR A 648 -23.64 14.64 0.50
N GLY A 649 -24.46 13.69 0.95
CA GLY A 649 -23.99 12.35 1.34
C GLY A 649 -24.98 11.23 1.01
N ASP A 650 -24.54 10.18 0.32
CA ASP A 650 -25.43 9.09 -0.11
C ASP A 650 -26.06 8.31 1.05
N PHE A 651 -25.27 7.92 2.07
CA PHE A 651 -25.80 7.19 3.22
C PHE A 651 -26.25 8.12 4.34
N GLN A 652 -25.33 8.90 4.94
CA GLN A 652 -25.63 9.82 6.04
C GLN A 652 -25.09 11.21 5.75
N ALA A 653 -25.93 12.23 5.93
CA ALA A 653 -25.56 13.62 5.71
C ALA A 653 -25.97 14.49 6.90
N GLY A 654 -25.00 15.22 7.46
CA GLY A 654 -25.24 16.15 8.54
C GLY A 654 -24.66 17.53 8.27
N GLY A 655 -25.43 18.58 8.53
CA GLY A 655 -24.97 19.96 8.31
C GLY A 655 -23.68 20.31 9.07
N LEU A 656 -23.45 19.68 10.23
CA LEU A 656 -22.19 19.75 10.97
C LEU A 656 -21.48 18.39 11.04
N VAL A 657 -22.18 17.32 11.46
CA VAL A 657 -21.60 15.98 11.62
C VAL A 657 -22.44 14.90 10.95
N GLY A 658 -21.86 14.05 10.11
CA GLY A 658 -22.58 12.95 9.46
C GLY A 658 -23.03 11.88 10.46
N SER A 659 -22.09 11.10 11.01
CA SER A 659 -22.33 10.09 12.05
C SER A 659 -21.76 10.54 13.40
N PHE A 660 -22.56 10.50 14.47
CA PHE A 660 -22.20 11.07 15.77
C PHE A 660 -22.42 10.08 16.92
N ASN A 661 -21.35 9.38 17.31
CA ASN A 661 -21.42 8.24 18.20
C ASN A 661 -20.71 8.49 19.53
N ASN A 662 -21.37 8.20 20.64
CA ASN A 662 -20.83 8.39 22.00
C ASN A 662 -20.12 9.75 22.23
N SER A 663 -20.60 10.82 21.60
CA SER A 663 -19.89 12.11 21.48
C SER A 663 -20.68 13.27 22.09
N ASN A 664 -20.04 14.40 22.37
CA ASN A 664 -20.68 15.58 22.95
C ASN A 664 -20.59 16.79 22.01
N MET A 665 -21.69 17.52 21.88
CA MET A 665 -21.77 18.74 21.08
C MET A 665 -22.39 19.86 21.90
N SER A 666 -21.72 21.00 21.96
CA SER A 666 -22.20 22.16 22.70
C SER A 666 -21.89 23.48 22.00
N ASN A 667 -22.89 24.36 21.98
CA ASN A 667 -22.79 25.69 21.38
C ASN A 667 -22.40 25.65 19.88
N CYS A 668 -23.00 24.77 19.09
CA CYS A 668 -22.66 24.60 17.67
C CYS A 668 -23.83 24.92 16.74
N TYR A 669 -23.55 25.24 15.47
CA TYR A 669 -24.63 25.44 14.51
C TYR A 669 -24.31 25.07 13.06
N ALA A 670 -25.33 24.78 12.27
CA ALA A 670 -25.22 24.55 10.83
C ALA A 670 -26.21 25.42 10.05
N GLN A 671 -25.75 26.06 8.96
CA GLN A 671 -26.61 26.86 8.07
C GLN A 671 -26.57 26.41 6.61
N GLY A 672 -25.60 25.58 6.22
CA GLY A 672 -25.51 25.09 4.85
C GLY A 672 -26.61 24.06 4.54
N ASN A 673 -26.98 23.98 3.27
CA ASN A 673 -27.99 23.02 2.81
C ASN A 673 -27.45 21.60 2.90
N VAL A 674 -28.32 20.64 3.22
CA VAL A 674 -27.96 19.25 3.43
C VAL A 674 -28.82 18.35 2.54
N PHE A 675 -28.17 17.53 1.72
CA PHE A 675 -28.77 16.58 0.79
C PHE A 675 -28.23 15.17 1.04
N GLY A 676 -29.06 14.15 0.81
CA GLY A 676 -28.59 12.78 0.95
C GLY A 676 -29.64 11.71 1.24
N GLY A 677 -29.17 10.62 1.84
CA GLY A 677 -29.99 9.50 2.29
C GLY A 677 -30.62 9.72 3.67
N GLU A 678 -29.87 9.48 4.74
CA GLU A 678 -30.25 9.75 6.14
C GLU A 678 -29.78 11.16 6.52
N ILE A 679 -30.70 12.11 6.59
CA ILE A 679 -30.32 13.53 6.63
C ILE A 679 -30.73 14.18 7.94
N GLY A 680 -29.79 14.87 8.57
CA GLY A 680 -30.08 15.78 9.67
C GLY A 680 -29.54 17.17 9.42
N GLY A 681 -30.33 18.20 9.74
CA GLY A 681 -29.91 19.59 9.57
C GLY A 681 -28.66 19.94 10.40
N LEU A 682 -28.39 19.24 11.51
CA LEU A 682 -27.14 19.33 12.26
C LEU A 682 -26.34 18.03 12.23
N ILE A 683 -27.00 16.90 12.54
CA ILE A 683 -26.39 15.58 12.70
C ILE A 683 -27.14 14.56 11.85
N GLY A 684 -26.47 13.83 10.96
CA GLY A 684 -27.12 12.80 10.13
C GLY A 684 -27.69 11.66 10.97
N SER A 685 -26.82 10.97 11.70
CA SER A 685 -27.19 9.86 12.59
C SER A 685 -26.52 9.92 13.95
N THR A 686 -27.16 9.31 14.95
CA THR A 686 -26.54 9.05 16.25
C THR A 686 -26.72 7.59 16.65
N ASP A 687 -25.64 6.96 17.10
CA ASP A 687 -25.68 5.70 17.81
C ASP A 687 -24.87 5.81 19.12
N SER A 688 -25.27 5.05 20.13
CA SER A 688 -24.63 5.04 21.44
C SER A 688 -24.75 3.65 22.04
N TRP A 689 -23.64 3.16 22.56
CA TRP A 689 -23.52 1.81 23.09
C TRP A 689 -22.76 1.79 24.41
N GLY A 690 -23.10 0.81 25.26
CA GLY A 690 -22.55 0.73 26.61
C GLY A 690 -23.16 1.78 27.56
N GLU A 691 -22.32 2.38 28.41
CA GLU A 691 -22.76 3.37 29.42
C GLU A 691 -22.68 4.83 28.93
N TYR A 692 -21.99 5.07 27.81
CA TYR A 692 -21.84 6.41 27.23
C TYR A 692 -23.04 6.74 26.34
N ARG A 693 -23.49 8.00 26.39
CA ARG A 693 -24.57 8.53 25.55
C ARG A 693 -24.10 9.79 24.87
N SER A 694 -24.46 9.93 23.59
CA SER A 694 -24.27 11.18 22.88
C SER A 694 -25.07 12.32 23.52
N THR A 695 -24.48 13.52 23.60
CA THR A 695 -25.15 14.73 24.12
C THR A 695 -25.10 15.88 23.12
N VAL A 696 -26.20 16.62 22.99
CA VAL A 696 -26.29 17.81 22.14
C VAL A 696 -26.95 18.94 22.93
N SER A 697 -26.26 20.07 23.07
CA SER A 697 -26.74 21.19 23.91
C SER A 697 -26.50 22.56 23.28
N ASN A 698 -27.49 23.45 23.37
CA ASN A 698 -27.39 24.82 22.85
C ASN A 698 -26.95 24.87 21.37
N CYS A 699 -27.53 24.03 20.52
CA CYS A 699 -27.17 23.96 19.11
C CYS A 699 -28.34 24.35 18.21
N TYR A 700 -28.07 24.77 16.97
CA TYR A 700 -29.14 24.99 16.01
C TYR A 700 -28.81 24.59 14.56
N ALA A 701 -29.86 24.29 13.78
CA ALA A 701 -29.78 24.07 12.34
C ALA A 701 -30.71 25.01 11.58
N ALA A 702 -30.23 25.60 10.50
CA ALA A 702 -30.99 26.54 9.67
C ALA A 702 -30.82 26.31 8.15
N GLY A 703 -30.15 25.23 7.73
CA GLY A 703 -30.04 24.88 6.31
C GLY A 703 -31.28 24.21 5.75
N GLN A 704 -31.44 24.23 4.42
CA GLN A 704 -32.43 23.39 3.75
C GLN A 704 -32.08 21.91 3.95
N VAL A 705 -33.10 21.05 4.13
CA VAL A 705 -32.92 19.60 4.20
C VAL A 705 -33.68 18.97 3.02
N GLY A 706 -32.93 18.56 1.99
CA GLY A 706 -33.46 17.92 0.78
C GLY A 706 -33.04 16.47 0.66
N SER A 707 -33.81 15.64 -0.04
CA SER A 707 -33.43 14.24 -0.33
C SER A 707 -33.56 13.95 -1.82
N GLU A 708 -32.58 13.26 -2.39
CA GLU A 708 -32.64 12.73 -3.77
C GLU A 708 -33.42 11.41 -3.85
N HIS A 709 -33.80 10.83 -2.71
CA HIS A 709 -34.48 9.55 -2.61
C HIS A 709 -35.77 9.65 -1.81
N GLU A 710 -36.89 9.16 -2.36
CA GLU A 710 -38.23 9.31 -1.78
C GLU A 710 -38.47 8.56 -0.44
N SER A 711 -37.57 7.67 0.01
CA SER A 711 -37.86 6.74 1.11
C SER A 711 -37.02 6.84 2.39
N ARG A 712 -36.12 7.83 2.53
CA ARG A 712 -35.20 7.88 3.68
C ARG A 712 -35.54 8.97 4.73
N VAL A 713 -35.06 8.74 5.96
CA VAL A 713 -35.41 9.51 7.16
C VAL A 713 -34.76 10.88 7.14
N ARG A 714 -35.54 11.91 7.45
CA ARG A 714 -35.11 13.32 7.49
C ARG A 714 -35.44 13.92 8.84
N GLY A 715 -34.50 14.69 9.39
CA GLY A 715 -34.66 15.33 10.68
C GLY A 715 -34.09 16.74 10.72
N GLY A 716 -34.71 17.60 11.53
CA GLY A 716 -34.28 18.98 11.70
C GLY A 716 -32.93 19.13 12.42
N ILE A 717 -32.78 18.52 13.59
CA ILE A 717 -31.49 18.46 14.32
C ILE A 717 -30.77 17.14 14.04
N ILE A 718 -31.43 16.03 14.33
CA ILE A 718 -30.91 14.67 14.09
C ILE A 718 -31.81 13.98 13.09
N GLY A 719 -31.22 13.43 12.03
CA GLY A 719 -31.92 12.61 11.04
C GLY A 719 -32.46 11.33 11.67
N ILE A 720 -31.57 10.46 12.12
CA ILE A 720 -31.92 9.20 12.78
C ILE A 720 -31.19 9.02 14.11
N ALA A 721 -31.89 8.49 15.12
CA ALA A 721 -31.31 8.12 16.40
C ALA A 721 -31.52 6.61 16.65
N TYR A 722 -30.45 5.83 16.53
CA TYR A 722 -30.46 4.38 16.72
C TYR A 722 -30.59 4.00 18.20
N SER A 723 -30.04 4.82 19.10
CA SER A 723 -30.20 4.71 20.55
C SER A 723 -30.33 6.12 21.18
N GLY A 724 -30.56 6.18 22.50
CA GLY A 724 -30.97 7.43 23.16
C GLY A 724 -29.86 8.48 23.24
N THR A 725 -29.98 9.56 22.46
CA THR A 725 -29.17 10.79 22.53
C THR A 725 -29.87 11.85 23.38
N ASP A 726 -29.14 12.46 24.32
CA ASP A 726 -29.68 13.50 25.19
C ASP A 726 -29.54 14.88 24.53
N VAL A 727 -30.65 15.40 23.99
CA VAL A 727 -30.69 16.72 23.33
C VAL A 727 -31.37 17.74 24.23
N THR A 728 -30.72 18.88 24.44
CA THR A 728 -31.22 19.97 25.31
C THR A 728 -31.05 21.32 24.64
N ALA A 729 -32.04 22.21 24.80
CA ALA A 729 -32.01 23.60 24.32
C ALA A 729 -31.46 23.75 22.88
N SER A 730 -31.88 22.86 21.97
CA SER A 730 -31.37 22.80 20.59
C SER A 730 -32.51 22.81 19.58
N TYR A 731 -32.36 23.61 18.54
CA TYR A 731 -33.47 24.08 17.71
C TYR A 731 -33.19 23.98 16.22
N TRP A 732 -34.20 23.63 15.41
CA TRP A 732 -34.09 23.78 13.95
C TRP A 732 -35.18 24.69 13.40
N ASP A 733 -34.85 25.36 12.31
CA ASP A 733 -35.79 26.22 11.60
C ASP A 733 -36.69 25.39 10.68
N THR A 734 -37.97 25.28 10.98
CA THR A 734 -38.93 24.47 10.21
C THR A 734 -39.27 25.08 8.86
N ASP A 735 -39.23 26.41 8.73
CA ASP A 735 -39.60 27.09 7.48
C ASP A 735 -38.46 26.99 6.47
N ARG A 736 -37.21 27.18 6.93
CA ARG A 736 -36.03 27.13 6.07
C ARG A 736 -35.61 25.71 5.73
N SER A 737 -35.70 24.79 6.68
CA SER A 737 -35.38 23.37 6.42
C SER A 737 -36.42 22.67 5.54
N GLY A 738 -37.68 23.14 5.55
CA GLY A 738 -38.81 22.42 4.95
C GLY A 738 -39.24 21.19 5.74
N ILE A 739 -38.70 20.98 6.96
CA ILE A 739 -38.89 19.78 7.76
C ILE A 739 -39.57 20.12 9.10
N VAL A 740 -40.65 19.39 9.41
CA VAL A 740 -41.42 19.54 10.66
C VAL A 740 -41.13 18.45 11.71
N TYR A 741 -40.27 17.48 11.38
CA TYR A 741 -39.92 16.35 12.24
C TYR A 741 -38.41 16.26 12.48
N SER A 742 -38.01 15.76 13.64
CA SER A 742 -36.62 15.44 13.98
C SER A 742 -36.63 14.27 14.95
N ALA A 743 -35.59 13.43 14.94
CA ALA A 743 -35.48 12.35 15.92
C ALA A 743 -35.40 12.89 17.36
N SER A 744 -34.84 14.09 17.53
CA SER A 744 -34.79 14.82 18.81
C SER A 744 -34.58 16.33 18.58
N GLY A 745 -34.63 17.14 19.65
CA GLY A 745 -34.61 18.61 19.59
C GLY A 745 -36.00 19.24 19.40
N GLU A 746 -36.05 20.57 19.27
CA GLU A 746 -37.31 21.33 19.12
C GLU A 746 -37.37 22.14 17.82
N GLY A 747 -38.41 21.94 17.02
CA GLY A 747 -38.65 22.71 15.80
C GLY A 747 -39.25 24.06 16.12
N ARG A 748 -38.74 25.11 15.47
CA ARG A 748 -39.19 26.50 15.62
C ARG A 748 -39.35 27.12 14.25
N ILE A 749 -40.34 27.99 14.09
CA ILE A 749 -40.51 28.72 12.82
C ILE A 749 -39.44 29.80 12.68
N ASN A 750 -39.19 30.27 11.47
CA ASN A 750 -38.09 31.20 11.18
C ASN A 750 -38.18 32.49 12.02
N SER A 751 -39.38 33.03 12.18
CA SER A 751 -39.61 34.23 12.99
C SER A 751 -39.35 34.06 14.51
N GLU A 752 -39.25 32.82 15.01
CA GLU A 752 -38.93 32.55 16.42
C GLU A 752 -37.42 32.42 16.67
N MET A 753 -36.66 32.06 15.63
CA MET A 753 -35.21 31.83 15.68
C MET A 753 -34.38 33.01 15.19
N THR A 754 -34.98 33.94 14.43
CA THR A 754 -34.31 35.13 13.90
C THR A 754 -34.56 36.37 14.76
N TYR A 755 -33.64 37.33 14.73
CA TYR A 755 -33.71 38.53 15.57
C TYR A 755 -34.85 39.47 15.14
N PRO A 756 -35.69 39.96 16.08
CA PRO A 756 -35.66 39.69 17.52
C PRO A 756 -36.25 38.31 17.86
N TYR A 757 -35.49 37.51 18.62
CA TYR A 757 -35.84 36.13 18.95
C TYR A 757 -37.12 36.04 19.79
N ALA A 758 -37.86 34.93 19.64
CA ALA A 758 -38.94 34.63 20.58
C ALA A 758 -38.35 34.35 21.97
N GLY A 759 -38.99 34.90 23.01
CA GLY A 759 -38.47 34.86 24.39
C GLY A 759 -38.34 33.46 24.99
N ASN A 760 -38.83 32.42 24.32
CA ASN A 760 -38.76 31.01 24.71
C ASN A 760 -37.90 30.13 23.79
N THR A 761 -37.20 30.70 22.81
CA THR A 761 -36.32 29.95 21.90
C THR A 761 -34.96 29.76 22.56
N PHE A 762 -34.12 30.79 22.67
CA PHE A 762 -32.75 30.64 23.19
C PHE A 762 -32.63 30.79 24.72
N ILE A 763 -33.60 30.27 25.49
CA ILE A 763 -33.55 30.33 26.96
C ILE A 763 -32.34 29.52 27.46
N GLY A 764 -31.51 30.13 28.31
CA GLY A 764 -30.34 29.49 28.91
C GLY A 764 -29.06 29.59 28.07
N TRP A 765 -29.13 30.14 26.85
CA TRP A 765 -27.96 30.43 26.04
C TRP A 765 -27.18 31.61 26.63
N ASN A 766 -25.84 31.51 26.68
CA ASN A 766 -24.99 32.57 27.19
C ASN A 766 -24.69 33.61 26.09
N PHE A 767 -25.50 34.67 26.04
CA PHE A 767 -25.27 35.82 25.15
C PHE A 767 -24.27 36.86 25.70
N ASP A 768 -23.77 36.68 26.92
CA ASP A 768 -22.74 37.55 27.50
C ASP A 768 -21.35 37.19 26.93
N ASP A 769 -21.04 35.88 26.84
CA ASP A 769 -19.70 35.42 26.48
C ASP A 769 -19.60 34.55 25.23
N VAL A 770 -20.63 33.74 24.92
CA VAL A 770 -20.54 32.72 23.85
C VAL A 770 -21.24 33.19 22.58
N TRP A 771 -22.52 33.56 22.70
CA TRP A 771 -23.36 33.90 21.58
C TRP A 771 -23.52 35.41 21.42
N ALA A 772 -23.59 35.88 20.19
CA ALA A 772 -23.98 37.24 19.83
C ALA A 772 -25.40 37.23 19.25
N GLU A 773 -26.18 38.23 19.63
CA GLU A 773 -27.46 38.50 18.98
C GLU A 773 -27.21 39.12 17.60
N ASP A 774 -27.97 38.70 16.60
CA ASP A 774 -27.79 39.15 15.23
C ASP A 774 -28.70 40.32 14.83
N ALA A 775 -28.65 41.39 15.64
CA ALA A 775 -29.40 42.61 15.38
C ALA A 775 -29.01 43.29 14.04
N THR A 776 -27.84 42.94 13.49
CA THR A 776 -27.29 43.48 12.24
C THR A 776 -27.47 42.57 11.03
N GLN A 777 -28.14 41.41 11.16
CA GLN A 777 -28.34 40.44 10.08
C GLN A 777 -27.03 39.89 9.47
N ARG A 778 -25.94 39.84 10.25
CA ARG A 778 -24.65 39.29 9.82
C ARG A 778 -24.73 37.78 9.56
N ASN A 779 -25.62 37.10 10.26
CA ASN A 779 -25.80 35.67 10.23
C ASN A 779 -27.24 35.29 9.87
N ASN A 780 -27.84 36.04 8.93
CA ASN A 780 -29.22 35.85 8.49
C ASN A 780 -30.26 35.96 9.62
N GLY A 781 -29.97 36.75 10.65
CA GLY A 781 -30.83 36.95 11.81
C GLY A 781 -30.64 35.92 12.92
N TYR A 782 -29.92 34.81 12.73
CA TYR A 782 -29.70 33.78 13.74
C TYR A 782 -28.53 34.12 14.69
N PRO A 783 -28.54 33.65 15.95
CA PRO A 783 -27.39 33.82 16.85
C PRO A 783 -26.09 33.30 16.22
N TRP A 784 -24.97 33.96 16.50
CA TRP A 784 -23.64 33.52 16.04
C TRP A 784 -22.61 33.55 17.16
N LEU A 785 -21.49 32.85 16.98
CA LEU A 785 -20.48 32.69 18.02
C LEU A 785 -19.55 33.91 18.10
N LYS A 786 -19.50 34.59 19.25
CA LYS A 786 -18.70 35.81 19.44
C LYS A 786 -17.23 35.63 19.10
N ARG A 787 -16.67 34.45 19.39
CA ARG A 787 -15.25 34.13 19.18
C ARG A 787 -14.90 33.87 17.72
N ILE A 788 -15.85 33.35 16.96
CA ILE A 788 -15.71 33.02 15.54
C ILE A 788 -16.96 33.51 14.82
N PRO A 789 -16.99 34.79 14.42
CA PRO A 789 -18.13 35.30 13.68
C PRO A 789 -18.36 34.48 12.40
N PRO A 790 -19.59 34.48 11.87
CA PRO A 790 -19.83 33.94 10.54
C PRO A 790 -18.90 34.69 9.57
N PRO A 791 -18.49 34.03 8.47
CA PRO A 791 -17.78 34.71 7.41
C PRO A 791 -18.63 35.93 7.03
N GLU A 792 -18.00 37.10 6.87
CA GLU A 792 -18.71 38.18 6.18
C GLU A 792 -19.16 37.58 4.85
N ALA A 793 -20.40 37.86 4.42
CA ALA A 793 -20.92 37.37 3.13
C ALA A 793 -19.78 37.46 2.13
N GLU A 794 -19.32 36.30 1.66
CA GLU A 794 -18.03 36.25 0.98
C GLU A 794 -18.04 37.32 -0.12
N PRO A 795 -16.94 38.09 -0.32
CA PRO A 795 -16.73 38.60 -1.65
C PRO A 795 -16.83 37.38 -2.56
N ASP A 796 -17.67 37.42 -3.60
CA ASP A 796 -17.77 36.37 -4.61
C ASP A 796 -16.40 35.69 -4.76
N PHE A 797 -16.32 34.35 -4.62
CA PHE A 797 -15.17 33.55 -5.06
C PHE A 797 -14.52 34.28 -6.22
N PRO A 798 -13.20 34.59 -6.20
CA PRO A 798 -12.61 35.59 -7.08
C PRO A 798 -13.28 35.49 -8.45
N PRO A 799 -14.10 36.48 -8.83
CA PRO A 799 -15.07 36.32 -9.90
C PRO A 799 -14.32 35.82 -11.12
N GLU A 800 -15.00 35.04 -11.95
CA GLU A 800 -14.58 34.74 -13.30
C GLU A 800 -13.87 35.99 -13.87
N ILE A 801 -12.54 35.96 -14.04
CA ILE A 801 -11.81 37.12 -14.55
C ILE A 801 -12.15 37.20 -16.03
N CYS A 802 -13.26 37.90 -16.32
CA CYS A 802 -13.75 38.15 -17.65
C CYS A 802 -13.27 39.51 -18.13
N LEU A 803 -12.57 39.50 -19.25
CA LEU A 803 -12.26 40.70 -20.00
C LEU A 803 -13.51 41.05 -20.81
N ASP A 804 -14.25 42.05 -20.32
CA ASP A 804 -15.46 42.55 -20.96
C ASP A 804 -15.10 43.59 -22.03
N PHE A 805 -15.48 43.31 -23.27
CA PHE A 805 -15.27 44.19 -24.41
C PHE A 805 -16.31 45.33 -24.51
N ASN A 806 -17.39 45.27 -23.70
CA ASN A 806 -18.42 46.31 -23.59
C ASN A 806 -17.91 47.64 -23.01
N ALA A 807 -16.70 47.67 -22.44
CA ALA A 807 -16.09 48.85 -21.84
C ALA A 807 -15.37 49.78 -22.85
N LYS A 808 -15.39 49.50 -24.16
CA LYS A 808 -14.73 50.34 -25.17
C LYS A 808 -15.55 51.59 -25.52
N PRO A 809 -14.93 52.72 -25.91
CA PRO A 809 -15.69 53.87 -26.39
C PRO A 809 -16.26 53.59 -27.80
N ALA A 810 -17.51 53.99 -28.03
CA ALA A 810 -18.16 53.90 -29.35
C ALA A 810 -17.31 54.61 -30.42
N GLY A 811 -17.06 53.93 -31.54
CA GLY A 811 -16.23 54.44 -32.65
C GLY A 811 -14.75 54.03 -32.64
N PHE A 812 -14.33 53.17 -31.71
CA PHE A 812 -13.00 52.54 -31.76
C PHE A 812 -12.83 51.70 -33.05
N GLN A 813 -11.66 51.81 -33.69
CA GLN A 813 -11.28 51.02 -34.86
C GLN A 813 -9.81 50.60 -34.76
N ALA A 814 -9.49 49.38 -35.21
CA ALA A 814 -8.12 48.88 -35.32
C ALA A 814 -7.93 48.03 -36.58
N GLY A 815 -6.79 48.20 -37.25
CA GLY A 815 -6.36 47.39 -38.40
C GLY A 815 -5.60 46.13 -37.96
N THR A 816 -5.06 45.38 -38.92
CA THR A 816 -4.20 44.21 -38.64
C THR A 816 -2.86 44.61 -38.01
N ASP A 817 -2.30 43.74 -37.14
CA ASP A 817 -1.03 43.93 -36.42
C ASP A 817 -1.00 45.08 -35.39
N GLU A 818 -2.17 45.56 -34.97
CA GLU A 818 -2.31 46.59 -33.94
C GLU A 818 -2.55 45.97 -32.56
N ILE A 819 -2.16 46.70 -31.51
CA ILE A 819 -2.39 46.32 -30.11
C ILE A 819 -3.68 46.99 -29.64
N VAL A 820 -4.63 46.17 -29.20
CA VAL A 820 -5.93 46.60 -28.68
C VAL A 820 -5.92 46.37 -27.16
N PRO A 821 -5.68 47.40 -26.34
CA PRO A 821 -5.73 47.26 -24.89
C PRO A 821 -7.18 47.07 -24.47
N VAL A 822 -7.53 46.13 -23.60
CA VAL A 822 -8.88 45.96 -23.04
C VAL A 822 -8.73 45.71 -21.56
N GLN A 823 -9.21 46.65 -20.74
CA GLN A 823 -8.89 46.70 -19.31
C GLN A 823 -7.35 46.62 -19.13
N ASP A 824 -6.84 45.68 -18.31
CA ASP A 824 -5.39 45.48 -18.08
C ASP A 824 -4.73 44.50 -19.07
N ALA A 825 -5.48 43.95 -20.03
CA ALA A 825 -4.99 42.98 -21.01
C ALA A 825 -4.66 43.64 -22.37
N LEU A 826 -3.60 43.15 -23.03
CA LEU A 826 -3.19 43.61 -24.37
C LEU A 826 -3.48 42.55 -25.41
N PHE A 827 -4.51 42.78 -26.23
CA PHE A 827 -4.82 41.92 -27.37
C PHE A 827 -4.06 42.38 -28.61
N ARG A 828 -3.74 41.44 -29.51
CA ARG A 828 -3.11 41.73 -30.79
C ARG A 828 -4.05 41.34 -31.92
N THR A 829 -4.29 42.25 -32.85
CA THR A 829 -5.03 41.91 -34.07
C THR A 829 -4.12 41.20 -35.06
N GLY A 830 -4.70 40.28 -35.83
CA GLY A 830 -4.00 39.44 -36.79
C GLY A 830 -4.76 39.30 -38.10
N ALA A 831 -4.09 38.73 -39.09
CA ALA A 831 -4.67 38.47 -40.39
C ALA A 831 -5.80 37.44 -40.32
N PHE A 832 -6.72 37.49 -41.29
CA PHE A 832 -7.83 36.55 -41.42
C PHE A 832 -7.59 35.60 -42.58
N HIS A 833 -7.84 34.31 -42.38
CA HIS A 833 -7.60 33.26 -43.39
C HIS A 833 -8.93 32.73 -43.94
N LEU A 834 -9.05 32.69 -45.27
CA LEU A 834 -10.20 32.12 -45.96
C LEU A 834 -10.06 30.59 -46.09
N LEU A 835 -11.18 29.89 -46.30
CA LEU A 835 -11.19 28.46 -46.60
C LEU A 835 -10.41 28.10 -47.89
N SER A 836 -10.20 29.07 -48.80
CA SER A 836 -9.37 28.91 -49.99
C SER A 836 -7.86 28.82 -49.68
N GLY A 837 -7.45 29.13 -48.45
CA GLY A 837 -6.05 29.29 -48.03
C GLY A 837 -5.49 30.70 -48.23
N ASP A 838 -6.27 31.59 -48.85
CA ASP A 838 -5.90 33.01 -49.00
C ASP A 838 -5.95 33.74 -47.64
N THR A 839 -5.13 34.77 -47.49
CA THR A 839 -5.03 35.56 -46.26
C THR A 839 -5.38 37.02 -46.54
N ILE A 840 -6.29 37.59 -45.75
CA ILE A 840 -6.71 38.99 -45.75
C ILE A 840 -5.94 39.73 -44.66
N THR A 841 -5.32 40.86 -45.01
CA THR A 841 -4.43 41.63 -44.12
C THR A 841 -4.87 43.09 -43.93
N ASP A 842 -6.00 43.47 -44.52
CA ASP A 842 -6.64 44.79 -44.43
C ASP A 842 -8.01 44.73 -43.75
N GLY A 843 -8.17 43.76 -42.84
CA GLY A 843 -9.37 43.61 -42.01
C GLY A 843 -9.57 44.74 -41.01
N LEU A 844 -10.79 44.87 -40.49
CA LEU A 844 -11.16 45.94 -39.56
C LEU A 844 -11.82 45.37 -38.31
N LEU A 845 -11.28 45.75 -37.15
CA LEU A 845 -11.93 45.57 -35.86
C LEU A 845 -12.59 46.90 -35.47
N SER A 846 -13.87 46.89 -35.08
CA SER A 846 -14.58 48.10 -34.65
C SER A 846 -15.50 47.85 -33.45
N ALA A 847 -15.66 48.84 -32.57
CA ALA A 847 -16.63 48.77 -31.48
C ALA A 847 -18.00 49.28 -31.96
N MET A 848 -19.03 48.43 -31.92
CA MET A 848 -20.37 48.74 -32.43
C MET A 848 -21.46 48.38 -31.42
N GLU A 849 -22.53 49.17 -31.39
CA GLU A 849 -23.72 48.83 -30.60
C GLU A 849 -24.48 47.67 -31.25
N THR A 850 -24.83 46.69 -30.43
CA THR A 850 -25.66 45.52 -30.79
C THR A 850 -26.87 45.46 -29.86
N ASP A 851 -27.80 44.53 -30.12
CA ASP A 851 -29.03 44.36 -29.35
C ASP A 851 -28.81 44.05 -27.85
N TYR A 852 -27.58 43.75 -27.44
CA TYR A 852 -27.21 43.36 -26.08
C TYR A 852 -26.12 44.24 -25.44
N GLY A 853 -25.68 45.31 -26.11
CA GLY A 853 -24.60 46.17 -25.64
C GLY A 853 -23.55 46.45 -26.72
N LEU A 854 -22.44 47.10 -26.32
CA LEU A 854 -21.38 47.51 -27.24
C LEU A 854 -20.33 46.39 -27.42
N SER A 855 -20.30 45.67 -28.53
CA SER A 855 -19.34 44.57 -28.72
C SER A 855 -18.17 44.95 -29.63
N LEU A 856 -17.10 44.13 -29.61
CA LEU A 856 -16.07 44.21 -30.65
C LEU A 856 -16.50 43.41 -31.87
N HIS A 857 -16.66 44.09 -32.99
CA HIS A 857 -16.99 43.51 -34.27
C HIS A 857 -15.73 43.33 -35.13
N LEU A 858 -15.50 42.09 -35.56
CA LEU A 858 -14.39 41.68 -36.39
C LEU A 858 -14.90 41.43 -37.81
N ASP A 859 -14.39 42.18 -38.79
CA ASP A 859 -14.67 41.98 -40.21
C ASP A 859 -13.36 41.66 -40.96
N ASN A 860 -13.20 40.38 -41.30
CA ASN A 860 -11.99 39.81 -41.92
C ASN A 860 -10.72 40.10 -41.13
N ILE A 861 -10.80 40.03 -39.80
CA ILE A 861 -9.68 40.20 -38.89
C ILE A 861 -9.78 39.18 -37.75
N SER A 862 -8.65 38.82 -37.16
CA SER A 862 -8.58 38.02 -35.93
C SER A 862 -8.11 38.88 -34.78
N VAL A 863 -8.54 38.56 -33.56
CA VAL A 863 -7.99 39.13 -32.32
C VAL A 863 -7.47 37.99 -31.46
N GLY A 864 -6.27 38.13 -30.95
CA GLY A 864 -5.61 37.10 -30.16
C GLY A 864 -4.99 37.64 -28.89
N TYR A 865 -4.86 36.73 -27.94
CA TYR A 865 -4.20 36.98 -26.67
C TYR A 865 -3.15 35.90 -26.44
N VAL A 866 -1.99 36.34 -25.95
CA VAL A 866 -0.93 35.46 -25.49
C VAL A 866 -0.95 35.59 -23.97
N PHE A 867 -1.27 34.49 -23.29
CA PHE A 867 -1.15 34.45 -21.85
C PHE A 867 0.34 34.58 -21.47
N GLY A 868 0.63 35.16 -20.31
CA GLY A 868 2.00 35.31 -19.83
C GLY A 868 2.76 33.97 -19.74
N PRO A 869 4.04 33.95 -19.34
CA PRO A 869 4.80 32.71 -19.26
C PRO A 869 4.05 31.63 -18.45
N ALA A 870 4.20 30.36 -18.84
CA ALA A 870 3.27 29.25 -18.68
C ALA A 870 2.71 28.91 -17.27
N GLY A 871 3.12 29.60 -16.21
CA GLY A 871 2.70 29.35 -14.82
C GLY A 871 1.33 29.91 -14.43
N ASN A 872 0.60 30.53 -15.36
CA ASN A 872 -0.77 31.02 -15.15
C ASN A 872 -1.67 30.70 -16.36
N LEU A 873 -1.35 29.63 -17.09
CA LEU A 873 -2.18 29.25 -18.23
C LEU A 873 -3.54 28.80 -17.73
N PRO A 874 -4.63 29.40 -18.24
CA PRO A 874 -5.95 28.93 -17.91
C PRO A 874 -6.08 27.46 -18.34
N LEU A 875 -6.52 26.61 -17.40
CA LEU A 875 -6.89 25.22 -17.69
C LEU A 875 -8.09 25.15 -18.64
N CYS A 876 -8.86 26.24 -18.70
CA CYS A 876 -9.94 26.40 -19.64
C CYS A 876 -10.22 27.88 -19.91
N VAL A 877 -10.47 28.25 -21.17
CA VAL A 877 -10.83 29.62 -21.58
C VAL A 877 -12.22 29.61 -22.20
N SER A 878 -13.10 30.51 -21.75
CA SER A 878 -14.43 30.70 -22.34
C SER A 878 -14.46 31.93 -23.23
N ILE A 879 -14.91 31.78 -24.48
CA ILE A 879 -15.07 32.88 -25.44
C ILE A 879 -16.54 33.04 -25.77
N TYR A 880 -17.11 34.20 -25.43
CA TYR A 880 -18.51 34.54 -25.71
C TYR A 880 -18.58 35.35 -27.01
N CYS A 881 -19.21 34.76 -28.03
CA CYS A 881 -19.19 35.31 -29.36
C CYS A 881 -20.47 35.05 -30.15
N LYS A 882 -20.74 35.87 -31.17
CA LYS A 882 -21.86 35.69 -32.11
C LYS A 882 -21.36 35.81 -33.54
N LYS A 883 -21.58 34.77 -34.33
CA LYS A 883 -21.21 34.71 -35.74
C LYS A 883 -22.35 35.28 -36.60
N VAL A 884 -22.02 36.19 -37.53
CA VAL A 884 -23.00 36.78 -38.47
C VAL A 884 -22.77 36.32 -39.92
N LYS A 885 -21.56 35.85 -40.27
CA LYS A 885 -21.21 35.34 -41.63
C LYS A 885 -20.41 34.03 -41.59
N ASP A 886 -20.19 33.45 -42.76
CA ASP A 886 -19.90 32.01 -42.98
C ASP A 886 -18.50 31.49 -42.63
N ILE A 887 -17.53 32.29 -42.15
CA ILE A 887 -16.17 31.77 -41.87
C ILE A 887 -15.66 32.29 -40.53
N VAL A 888 -15.15 31.36 -39.71
CA VAL A 888 -14.51 31.59 -38.42
C VAL A 888 -13.11 31.01 -38.42
N ASN A 889 -12.19 31.77 -37.85
CA ASN A 889 -10.82 31.34 -37.58
C ASN A 889 -10.66 31.17 -36.09
N LEU A 890 -10.21 30.00 -35.65
CA LEU A 890 -9.79 29.76 -34.27
C LEU A 890 -8.37 29.21 -34.31
N SER A 891 -7.44 29.87 -33.66
CA SER A 891 -6.11 29.32 -33.40
C SER A 891 -5.89 29.18 -31.90
N VAL A 892 -5.33 28.05 -31.49
CA VAL A 892 -4.94 27.77 -30.10
C VAL A 892 -3.51 27.24 -30.12
N ASN A 893 -2.64 27.78 -29.27
CA ASN A 893 -1.23 27.40 -29.15
C ASN A 893 -0.48 27.33 -30.50
N GLY A 894 -0.86 28.19 -31.45
CA GLY A 894 -0.27 28.25 -32.79
C GLY A 894 -0.86 27.27 -33.83
N GLU A 895 -1.74 26.33 -33.46
CA GLU A 895 -2.50 25.55 -34.44
C GLU A 895 -3.73 26.36 -34.90
N LEU A 896 -3.92 26.55 -36.20
CA LEU A 896 -5.06 27.29 -36.77
C LEU A 896 -6.10 26.32 -37.36
N ARG A 897 -7.37 26.54 -37.03
CA ARG A 897 -8.54 25.95 -37.69
C ARG A 897 -9.42 27.04 -38.31
N VAL A 898 -9.81 26.80 -39.55
CA VAL A 898 -10.75 27.64 -40.30
C VAL A 898 -11.98 26.81 -40.59
N VAL A 899 -13.13 27.23 -40.08
CA VAL A 899 -14.39 26.48 -40.13
C VAL A 899 -15.51 27.35 -40.69
N LYS A 900 -16.57 26.72 -41.21
CA LYS A 900 -17.77 27.47 -41.60
C LYS A 900 -18.67 27.80 -40.42
N ASP A 901 -18.67 26.94 -39.40
CA ASP A 901 -19.54 27.04 -38.25
C ASP A 901 -18.86 26.58 -36.96
N PHE A 902 -19.27 27.13 -35.80
CA PHE A 902 -18.75 26.71 -34.50
C PHE A 902 -19.06 25.25 -34.18
N ALA A 903 -20.16 24.70 -34.72
CA ALA A 903 -20.49 23.29 -34.58
C ALA A 903 -19.40 22.37 -35.16
N GLU A 904 -18.64 22.81 -36.16
CA GLU A 904 -17.53 22.03 -36.74
C GLU A 904 -16.31 21.95 -35.80
N LEU A 905 -16.24 22.79 -34.77
CA LEU A 905 -15.18 22.76 -33.76
C LEU A 905 -15.54 21.87 -32.56
N TYR A 906 -16.81 21.59 -32.32
CA TYR A 906 -17.25 20.82 -31.15
C TYR A 906 -16.61 19.42 -31.10
N GLY A 907 -15.98 19.08 -29.97
CA GLY A 907 -15.33 17.79 -29.75
C GLY A 907 -14.00 17.63 -30.49
N THR A 908 -13.54 18.64 -31.22
CA THR A 908 -12.23 18.63 -31.87
C THR A 908 -11.14 19.10 -30.91
N THR A 909 -9.90 18.68 -31.15
CA THR A 909 -8.73 19.23 -30.46
C THR A 909 -8.01 20.21 -31.38
N VAL A 910 -7.71 21.41 -30.87
CA VAL A 910 -6.92 22.43 -31.57
C VAL A 910 -5.81 22.89 -30.64
N GLY A 911 -4.55 22.73 -31.04
CA GLY A 911 -3.40 23.14 -30.25
C GLY A 911 -3.28 22.44 -28.90
N GLY A 912 -3.83 21.23 -28.78
CA GLY A 912 -3.90 20.47 -27.52
C GLY A 912 -5.09 20.81 -26.61
N ALA A 913 -5.92 21.80 -26.96
CA ALA A 913 -7.16 22.09 -26.23
C ALA A 913 -8.36 21.40 -26.88
N LEU A 914 -9.17 20.69 -26.08
CA LEU A 914 -10.47 20.17 -26.47
C LEU A 914 -11.46 21.32 -26.59
N ILE A 915 -12.06 21.48 -27.75
CA ILE A 915 -13.02 22.55 -28.01
C ILE A 915 -14.42 22.03 -27.71
N ARG A 916 -15.14 22.71 -26.81
CA ARG A 916 -16.56 22.50 -26.59
C ARG A 916 -17.30 23.78 -26.96
N ALA A 917 -18.29 23.67 -27.82
CA ALA A 917 -19.08 24.81 -28.32
C ALA A 917 -20.53 24.69 -27.83
N PHE A 918 -21.01 25.70 -27.11
CA PHE A 918 -22.35 25.74 -26.51
C PHE A 918 -23.15 26.87 -27.15
N PRO A 919 -24.10 26.57 -28.06
CA PRO A 919 -24.99 27.58 -28.59
C PRO A 919 -25.92 28.10 -27.48
N LEU A 920 -26.12 29.41 -27.41
CA LEU A 920 -27.02 30.07 -26.47
C LEU A 920 -28.34 30.48 -27.15
N LYS A 921 -29.40 30.64 -26.36
CA LYS A 921 -30.78 30.96 -26.81
C LYS A 921 -30.91 32.23 -27.66
N ASP A 922 -29.95 33.15 -27.60
CA ASP A 922 -29.96 34.42 -28.35
C ASP A 922 -29.08 34.42 -29.63
N GLY A 923 -28.65 33.23 -30.05
CA GLY A 923 -27.79 33.03 -31.22
C GLY A 923 -26.32 33.32 -30.96
N ARG A 924 -25.91 33.57 -29.71
CA ARG A 924 -24.49 33.54 -29.29
C ARG A 924 -23.99 32.10 -29.17
N THR A 925 -22.69 31.93 -29.03
CA THR A 925 -22.03 30.67 -28.75
C THR A 925 -20.93 30.90 -27.73
N VAL A 926 -20.86 30.04 -26.72
CA VAL A 926 -19.73 29.95 -25.80
C VAL A 926 -18.77 28.88 -26.32
N LEU A 927 -17.53 29.25 -26.58
CA LEU A 927 -16.47 28.29 -26.87
C LEU A 927 -15.63 28.08 -25.62
N HIS A 928 -15.65 26.87 -25.07
CA HIS A 928 -14.70 26.44 -24.06
C HIS A 928 -13.50 25.78 -24.74
N LEU A 929 -12.32 26.35 -24.47
CA LEU A 929 -11.03 25.80 -24.86
C LEU A 929 -10.47 25.04 -23.66
N ALA A 930 -10.82 23.75 -23.52
CA ALA A 930 -10.47 22.94 -22.36
C ALA A 930 -9.10 22.25 -22.55
N GLY A 931 -8.12 22.63 -21.74
CA GLY A 931 -6.73 22.20 -21.87
C GLY A 931 -5.77 23.39 -21.68
N PRO A 932 -4.45 23.16 -21.69
CA PRO A 932 -3.48 24.22 -21.44
C PRO A 932 -3.48 25.24 -22.60
N VAL A 933 -4.11 26.41 -22.41
CA VAL A 933 -4.15 27.47 -23.43
C VAL A 933 -3.06 28.50 -23.16
N SER A 934 -1.94 28.42 -23.86
CA SER A 934 -0.85 29.40 -23.83
C SER A 934 -1.10 30.64 -24.68
N SER A 935 -1.82 30.47 -25.78
CA SER A 935 -2.26 31.55 -26.64
C SER A 935 -3.49 31.12 -27.41
N PHE A 936 -4.33 32.08 -27.77
CA PHE A 936 -5.40 31.86 -28.71
C PHE A 936 -5.62 33.08 -29.60
N SER A 937 -6.23 32.87 -30.76
CA SER A 937 -6.81 33.94 -31.56
C SER A 937 -8.11 33.49 -32.20
N ILE A 938 -9.07 34.41 -32.28
CA ILE A 938 -10.37 34.17 -32.90
C ILE A 938 -10.69 35.29 -33.89
N GLY A 939 -11.24 34.94 -35.05
CA GLY A 939 -11.58 35.90 -36.11
C GLY A 939 -12.79 35.47 -36.94
N GLY A 940 -13.37 36.40 -37.69
CA GLY A 940 -14.50 36.11 -38.58
C GLY A 940 -14.74 37.17 -39.66
N GLN A 941 -15.57 36.84 -40.66
CA GLN A 941 -16.01 37.77 -41.73
C GLN A 941 -17.16 38.71 -41.30
N ALA A 942 -17.58 38.57 -40.04
CA ALA A 942 -18.49 39.42 -39.26
C ALA A 942 -18.73 38.68 -37.93
N LEU A 943 -17.77 38.75 -37.02
CA LEU A 943 -17.84 38.10 -35.71
C LEU A 943 -17.96 39.16 -34.62
N SER A 944 -18.94 39.01 -33.73
CA SER A 944 -19.08 39.87 -32.55
C SER A 944 -18.49 39.16 -31.33
N LEU A 945 -17.56 39.81 -30.63
CA LEU A 945 -16.96 39.34 -29.37
C LEU A 945 -17.42 40.21 -28.21
N GLU A 946 -17.85 39.55 -27.14
CA GLU A 946 -18.48 40.20 -25.99
C GLU A 946 -17.61 40.13 -24.74
N LYS A 947 -17.22 38.92 -24.33
CA LYS A 947 -16.30 38.72 -23.22
C LYS A 947 -15.44 37.48 -23.42
N ILE A 948 -14.28 37.47 -22.78
CA ILE A 948 -13.40 36.29 -22.69
C ILE A 948 -13.02 36.08 -21.23
N CYS A 949 -13.14 34.85 -20.76
CA CYS A 949 -13.01 34.51 -19.35
C CYS A 949 -11.93 33.44 -19.15
N SER A 950 -11.12 33.59 -18.09
CA SER A 950 -9.95 32.74 -17.83
C SER A 950 -10.25 31.41 -17.15
N LEU A 951 -11.54 31.06 -17.01
CA LEU A 951 -12.03 29.79 -16.49
C LEU A 951 -13.24 29.35 -17.32
N CYS A 952 -13.55 28.06 -17.32
CA CYS A 952 -14.81 27.55 -17.83
C CYS A 952 -15.75 27.28 -16.66
N ASN A 953 -16.92 27.87 -16.71
CA ASN A 953 -17.94 27.61 -15.72
C ASN A 953 -18.69 26.32 -16.09
N GLU A 954 -18.31 25.19 -15.49
CA GLU A 954 -18.99 23.90 -15.74
C GLU A 954 -20.38 23.82 -15.07
N THR A 955 -20.77 24.81 -14.25
CA THR A 955 -22.15 24.97 -13.76
C THR A 955 -23.06 25.70 -14.75
N GLU A 956 -22.56 26.15 -15.90
CA GLU A 956 -23.40 26.36 -17.07
C GLU A 956 -23.82 24.97 -17.60
N THR A 957 -24.61 24.24 -16.80
CA THR A 957 -25.33 23.04 -17.26
C THR A 957 -26.13 23.50 -18.47
N ALA A 958 -25.81 22.96 -19.64
CA ALA A 958 -26.55 23.29 -20.84
C ALA A 958 -27.99 22.79 -20.63
N ALA A 959 -28.87 23.66 -20.15
CA ALA A 959 -30.30 23.41 -20.19
C ALA A 959 -30.63 23.07 -21.64
N HIS A 960 -31.44 22.04 -21.85
CA HIS A 960 -31.91 21.71 -23.18
C HIS A 960 -32.49 22.99 -23.79
N PRO A 961 -32.19 23.36 -25.06
CA PRO A 961 -32.61 24.67 -25.60
C PRO A 961 -34.10 24.97 -25.50
N ALA A 962 -34.93 23.90 -25.45
CA ALA A 962 -36.37 23.94 -25.25
C ALA A 962 -36.83 24.10 -23.79
N ASP A 963 -36.00 23.80 -22.79
CA ASP A 963 -36.27 24.06 -21.37
C ASP A 963 -36.09 25.57 -21.15
N THR A 964 -37.21 26.30 -21.11
CA THR A 964 -37.20 27.74 -21.23
C THR A 964 -36.89 28.44 -19.91
N ASP A 965 -37.27 27.84 -18.79
CA ASP A 965 -37.12 28.39 -17.44
C ASP A 965 -35.96 27.78 -16.64
N GLY A 966 -35.28 26.77 -17.20
CA GLY A 966 -34.01 26.23 -16.70
C GLY A 966 -34.20 25.34 -15.47
N ASP A 967 -35.36 24.70 -15.34
CA ASP A 967 -35.71 23.85 -14.21
C ASP A 967 -35.28 22.37 -14.42
N ASN A 968 -34.58 22.07 -15.51
CA ASN A 968 -34.18 20.74 -15.98
C ASN A 968 -35.37 19.83 -16.30
N PHE A 969 -36.50 20.44 -16.67
CA PHE A 969 -37.71 19.80 -17.11
C PHE A 969 -38.14 20.39 -18.45
N ILE A 970 -38.63 19.55 -19.37
CA ILE A 970 -39.21 20.00 -20.63
C ILE A 970 -40.68 19.61 -20.64
N ASP A 971 -41.55 20.59 -20.49
CA ASP A 971 -42.98 20.34 -20.61
C ASP A 971 -43.44 20.25 -22.08
N ILE A 972 -44.67 19.76 -22.27
CA ILE A 972 -45.23 19.57 -23.62
C ILE A 972 -45.46 20.89 -24.37
N GLY A 973 -45.68 21.99 -23.65
CA GLY A 973 -45.84 23.34 -24.17
C GLY A 973 -44.51 23.93 -24.63
N GLU A 974 -43.46 23.75 -23.84
CA GLU A 974 -42.08 24.11 -24.16
C GLU A 974 -41.55 23.34 -25.37
N ALA A 975 -41.72 22.02 -25.37
CA ALA A 975 -41.37 21.19 -26.52
C ALA A 975 -42.16 21.58 -27.79
N ALA A 976 -43.45 21.95 -27.65
CA ALA A 976 -44.28 22.35 -28.78
C ALA A 976 -43.89 23.74 -29.34
N ALA A 977 -43.56 24.69 -28.48
CA ALA A 977 -43.06 26.00 -28.88
C ALA A 977 -41.74 25.86 -29.66
N PHE A 978 -40.82 25.06 -29.14
CA PHE A 978 -39.53 24.81 -29.78
C PHE A 978 -39.65 24.07 -31.13
N VAL A 979 -40.63 23.16 -31.26
CA VAL A 979 -40.96 22.51 -32.54
C VAL A 979 -41.55 23.51 -33.54
N GLN A 980 -42.30 24.50 -33.07
CA GLN A 980 -42.86 25.55 -33.92
C GLN A 980 -41.77 26.52 -34.43
N ASP A 981 -40.83 26.89 -33.57
CA ASP A 981 -39.72 27.79 -33.92
C ASP A 981 -38.74 27.13 -34.91
N TRP A 982 -38.55 25.80 -34.84
CA TRP A 982 -37.88 25.04 -35.90
C TRP A 982 -38.59 25.15 -37.26
N GLN A 983 -39.93 25.11 -37.30
CA GLN A 983 -40.69 25.22 -38.56
C GLN A 983 -40.58 26.59 -39.22
N GLU A 984 -40.11 27.59 -38.47
CA GLU A 984 -39.83 28.95 -38.92
C GLU A 984 -38.31 29.18 -39.19
N ASP A 985 -37.53 28.09 -39.35
CA ASP A 985 -36.07 28.07 -39.56
C ASP A 985 -35.25 28.73 -38.43
N SER A 986 -35.83 28.86 -37.23
CA SER A 986 -35.18 29.54 -36.09
C SER A 986 -34.44 28.59 -35.15
N ASP A 987 -34.83 27.31 -35.08
CA ASP A 987 -34.22 26.29 -34.20
C ASP A 987 -33.75 25.00 -34.91
N PRO A 988 -32.79 24.23 -34.37
CA PRO A 988 -32.33 22.97 -34.98
C PRO A 988 -33.35 21.82 -34.85
N MET A 989 -33.64 21.15 -35.97
CA MET A 989 -34.58 20.00 -36.01
C MET A 989 -34.24 18.88 -35.01
N THR A 990 -32.95 18.62 -34.80
CA THR A 990 -32.45 17.56 -33.90
C THR A 990 -32.78 17.83 -32.44
N SER A 991 -32.73 19.10 -32.02
CA SER A 991 -33.07 19.52 -30.66
C SER A 991 -34.59 19.55 -30.47
N ALA A 992 -35.36 19.93 -31.48
CA ALA A 992 -36.83 19.85 -31.44
C ALA A 992 -37.35 18.40 -31.30
N ILE A 993 -36.71 17.46 -32.01
CA ILE A 993 -37.02 16.02 -31.86
C ILE A 993 -36.68 15.54 -30.44
N ARG A 994 -35.54 15.97 -29.89
CA ARG A 994 -35.12 15.55 -28.56
C ARG A 994 -35.95 16.18 -27.44
N ALA A 995 -36.29 17.46 -27.53
CA ALA A 995 -37.20 18.14 -26.60
C ALA A 995 -38.52 17.38 -26.49
N LYS A 996 -39.10 17.04 -27.65
CA LYS A 996 -40.34 16.27 -27.70
C LYS A 996 -40.17 14.88 -27.12
N TYR A 997 -39.05 14.20 -27.41
CA TYR A 997 -38.75 12.89 -26.83
C TYR A 997 -38.65 12.93 -25.30
N ILE A 998 -37.96 13.94 -24.75
CA ILE A 998 -37.82 14.15 -23.30
C ILE A 998 -39.18 14.46 -22.67
N ALA A 999 -39.95 15.39 -23.24
CA ALA A 999 -41.30 15.73 -22.78
C ALA A 999 -42.24 14.51 -22.77
N GLU A 1000 -42.17 13.64 -23.79
CA GLU A 1000 -42.94 12.40 -23.86
C GLU A 1000 -42.48 11.33 -22.86
N LYS A 1001 -41.24 11.41 -22.38
CA LYS A 1001 -40.64 10.50 -21.38
C LYS A 1001 -40.78 10.97 -19.94
N GLY A 1002 -41.51 12.06 -19.70
CA GLY A 1002 -41.79 12.57 -18.35
C GLY A 1002 -41.14 13.92 -18.06
N GLY A 1003 -40.50 14.55 -19.04
CA GLY A 1003 -40.03 15.94 -18.99
C GLY A 1003 -38.68 16.14 -18.32
N ALA A 1004 -38.39 15.42 -17.23
CA ALA A 1004 -37.11 15.53 -16.54
C ALA A 1004 -35.95 14.93 -17.36
N TYR A 1005 -34.81 15.61 -17.36
CA TYR A 1005 -33.61 15.15 -18.07
C TYR A 1005 -32.31 15.50 -17.33
N VAL A 1006 -31.27 14.74 -17.63
CA VAL A 1006 -29.90 14.99 -17.17
C VAL A 1006 -29.02 15.26 -18.38
N PHE A 1007 -28.09 16.20 -18.24
CA PHE A 1007 -27.09 16.48 -19.27
C PHE A 1007 -25.83 15.65 -19.03
N ASP A 1008 -25.53 14.73 -19.95
CA ASP A 1008 -24.28 13.97 -20.00
C ASP A 1008 -23.35 14.53 -21.08
N PRO A 1009 -22.23 15.17 -20.69
CA PRO A 1009 -21.27 15.75 -21.63
C PRO A 1009 -20.44 14.72 -22.40
N ALA A 1010 -20.50 13.42 -22.06
CA ALA A 1010 -19.80 12.36 -22.79
C ALA A 1010 -20.54 11.94 -24.09
N LEU A 1011 -21.80 12.33 -24.25
CA LEU A 1011 -22.61 12.05 -25.44
C LEU A 1011 -22.71 13.28 -26.37
N PRO A 1012 -22.80 13.11 -27.69
CA PRO A 1012 -22.93 14.24 -28.62
C PRO A 1012 -24.37 14.79 -28.63
N PRO A 1013 -24.60 16.11 -28.82
CA PRO A 1013 -25.93 16.65 -29.04
C PRO A 1013 -26.63 16.03 -30.26
N PRO A 1014 -27.95 15.75 -30.19
CA PRO A 1014 -28.84 16.06 -29.06
C PRO A 1014 -28.91 14.94 -27.99
N LEU A 1015 -28.08 13.90 -28.07
CA LEU A 1015 -28.16 12.74 -27.16
C LEU A 1015 -27.64 13.02 -25.75
N CYS A 1016 -26.84 14.08 -25.59
CA CYS A 1016 -26.36 14.58 -24.30
C CYS A 1016 -27.47 14.94 -23.32
N TRP A 1017 -28.69 15.25 -23.77
CA TRP A 1017 -29.82 15.45 -22.87
C TRP A 1017 -30.59 14.13 -22.73
N ILE A 1018 -30.30 13.37 -21.69
CA ILE A 1018 -30.87 12.04 -21.46
C ILE A 1018 -32.14 12.20 -20.63
N PRO A 1019 -33.32 11.72 -21.09
CA PRO A 1019 -34.49 11.68 -20.22
C PRO A 1019 -34.15 10.86 -18.98
N GLU A 1020 -34.52 11.35 -17.80
CA GLU A 1020 -34.14 10.73 -16.53
C GLU A 1020 -34.61 9.27 -16.44
N SER A 1021 -35.74 8.95 -17.10
CA SER A 1021 -36.29 7.59 -17.20
C SER A 1021 -35.40 6.58 -17.95
N ASP A 1022 -34.44 7.05 -18.74
CA ASP A 1022 -33.60 6.23 -19.62
C ASP A 1022 -32.15 6.08 -19.08
N ILE A 1023 -31.85 6.63 -17.88
CA ILE A 1023 -30.50 6.62 -17.29
C ILE A 1023 -29.99 5.20 -17.01
N ASP A 1024 -30.85 4.29 -16.55
CA ASP A 1024 -30.46 2.89 -16.24
C ASP A 1024 -30.15 2.02 -17.48
N LEU A 1025 -30.36 2.53 -18.70
CA LEU A 1025 -30.14 1.82 -19.97
C LEU A 1025 -28.81 2.17 -20.64
N LEU A 1026 -28.07 3.15 -20.12
CA LEU A 1026 -26.72 3.56 -20.52
C LEU A 1026 -25.67 2.79 -19.73
#